data_AF-A0A936E4S1-F1
#
_entry.id   AF-A0A936E4S1-F1
#
_cell.length_a   1.000
_cell.length_b   1.000
_cell.length_c   1.000
_cell.angle_alpha   90.00
_cell.angle_beta   90.00
_cell.angle_gamma   90.00
#
_symmetry.space_group_name_H-M   'P 1'
#
loop_
_entity.id
_entity.type
_entity.pdbx_description
1 polymer ?
#
loop_
_entity_poly.entity_id
_entity_poly.type
_entity_poly.pdbx_seq_one_letter_code
_entity_poly.pdbx_strand_id
1 'polypeptide(L)'
;MMKKIAPWQKAGRFLLGSTLLVLLCLVVITGLRADADNLFGMSDLGYEKWLQEMEQEVARYDQPEEALEFYASQRLPAGVEALEPALYEAGEDVLEALPLFNIATGQPAQGLAPEAAPWVELGPSNVGGRTRALLIDPSTPTTMYAGAVAGGVWKSTNSGASWSLTDDFMENLAVNSLAFDPANSSIIYAGTGEGVFNADAVRGRGIFKSTDAGASWTHLTNTDTSNFYYVMDIVVSSNNSNHVYAATRTGIWKSTDAGVTWSLQHAPDGGNSRCTDLAIRTDVSPDTVFAACGTFTIQGGIHQTTDGSSWSEVFTEANMGRAHLAIAPSSQSTVYAIIASTAAGTFNNGLHKIIRSTTGGGLGTWSTRVDNTSATKLNTVLLSNPIYAFFLSCAGQPDQYLNQGWYDTVIAVDPTNANTVWVGGIDLFKSTDGGANWALASLWWNDTAAWYVHADQHAIVFHPNYNGVANQTMYVANDGGIYRTNAAVSGTTSTDACNPASTSTFGWTTLNNGYNVTQFYHGDTYPSGTTFFGGTQDNGTNRGTTASTSWTEINGGDGGYVAVDPSNTNVLFLETTNLSIRKSTNGGTTFTDSITGITESSANFQFINPFLMDPNNSQRLWTGGRTLWRTDNQGTSWTQASVTNQTGVGTNSVASWAVQPGNSDVVLAGDELGNVYRTTAGTTATNATAWTDTSNMGGYVSSIAFDPNTTTTAYATVSTFGATHLWRSTDSGATWAAFGGSLPDIPFHSVLVQPGDSTRIYVGTDRGVIVTPDGGTTWFYAQGFPRVVVEWMDIETEGGTEYLYAYTHGRSVFRTGTPVPTAVGLNQVQAESSALNLMANQWVWAAVLGLALLSLATLWLWRRPTHTL
;
A
#
# COMPACT_ATOMS: atom_id res chain seq x y z
N MET A 1 36.64 -4.92 17.01
CA MET A 1 36.62 -3.45 16.90
C MET A 1 35.66 -2.91 15.84
N MET A 2 34.95 -3.74 15.06
CA MET A 2 33.89 -3.33 14.11
C MET A 2 32.45 -3.43 14.69
N LYS A 3 32.22 -3.02 15.95
CA LYS A 3 30.88 -3.13 16.61
C LYS A 3 30.33 -1.81 17.19
N LYS A 4 30.85 -0.64 16.77
CA LYS A 4 30.48 0.65 17.40
C LYS A 4 30.29 1.85 16.45
N ILE A 5 29.93 1.64 15.18
CA ILE A 5 29.75 2.77 14.22
C ILE A 5 28.28 2.99 13.80
N ALA A 6 27.38 2.02 13.99
CA ALA A 6 25.97 2.15 13.61
C ALA A 6 25.17 3.31 14.27
N PRO A 7 25.42 3.77 15.52
CA PRO A 7 24.59 4.82 16.12
C PRO A 7 24.83 6.23 15.56
N TRP A 8 25.91 6.43 14.78
CA TRP A 8 26.32 7.77 14.33
C TRP A 8 25.75 8.17 12.96
N GLN A 9 25.20 7.22 12.19
CA GLN A 9 24.49 7.52 10.93
C GLN A 9 23.05 8.01 11.17
N LYS A 10 22.35 7.51 12.21
CA LYS A 10 21.01 7.99 12.62
C LYS A 10 21.03 9.45 13.11
N ALA A 11 22.09 9.88 13.81
CA ALA A 11 22.20 11.26 14.31
C ALA A 11 22.66 12.27 13.24
N GLY A 12 23.48 11.83 12.27
CA GLY A 12 24.06 12.71 11.24
C GLY A 12 23.07 13.21 10.18
N ARG A 13 22.02 12.43 9.87
CA ARG A 13 20.97 12.83 8.91
C ARG A 13 19.94 13.79 9.53
N PHE A 14 19.58 13.58 10.80
CA PHE A 14 18.63 14.44 11.53
C PHE A 14 19.23 15.79 11.96
N LEU A 15 20.52 15.82 12.33
CA LEU A 15 21.20 17.07 12.66
C LEU A 15 21.13 18.07 11.50
N LEU A 16 21.10 17.65 10.23
CA LEU A 16 20.99 18.56 9.09
C LEU A 16 19.57 19.15 8.93
N GLY A 17 18.51 18.36 9.09
CA GLY A 17 17.12 18.84 9.03
C GLY A 17 16.74 19.76 10.20
N SER A 18 17.16 19.42 11.43
CA SER A 18 16.93 20.28 12.60
C SER A 18 17.79 21.55 12.57
N THR A 19 19.00 21.48 12.00
CA THR A 19 19.86 22.67 11.83
C THR A 19 19.32 23.57 10.71
N LEU A 20 18.65 23.02 9.69
CA LEU A 20 17.94 23.77 8.66
C LEU A 20 16.77 24.56 9.26
N LEU A 21 15.95 23.91 10.09
CA LEU A 21 14.85 24.57 10.81
C LEU A 21 15.36 25.65 11.78
N VAL A 22 16.46 25.38 12.49
CA VAL A 22 17.10 26.35 13.39
C VAL A 22 17.76 27.52 12.63
N LEU A 23 18.36 27.28 11.45
CA LEU A 23 18.87 28.36 10.58
C LEU A 23 17.73 29.19 9.99
N LEU A 24 16.65 28.56 9.52
CA LEU A 24 15.43 29.23 9.05
C LEU A 24 14.80 30.09 10.15
N CYS A 25 14.66 29.55 11.36
CA CYS A 25 14.21 30.31 12.51
C CYS A 25 15.17 31.44 12.89
N LEU A 26 16.50 31.24 12.81
CA LEU A 26 17.49 32.30 13.08
C LEU A 26 17.42 33.44 12.07
N VAL A 27 17.16 33.16 10.79
CA VAL A 27 16.98 34.18 9.74
C VAL A 27 15.67 34.96 9.95
N VAL A 28 14.59 34.27 10.32
CA VAL A 28 13.28 34.89 10.62
C VAL A 28 13.32 35.72 11.91
N ILE A 29 14.04 35.27 12.95
CA ILE A 29 14.11 35.92 14.26
C ILE A 29 15.08 37.11 14.30
N THR A 30 16.18 37.07 13.53
CA THR A 30 17.22 38.12 13.59
C THR A 30 16.94 39.35 12.73
N GLY A 31 15.90 39.34 11.89
CA GLY A 31 15.52 40.52 11.10
C GLY A 31 16.57 40.93 10.07
N LEU A 32 17.49 40.04 9.69
CA LEU A 32 18.49 40.25 8.64
C LEU A 32 17.85 40.11 7.24
N ARG A 33 16.85 40.95 6.96
CA ARG A 33 16.17 41.05 5.65
C ARG A 33 17.02 41.77 4.59
N ALA A 34 18.11 42.42 4.97
CA ALA A 34 18.85 43.33 4.09
C ALA A 34 20.09 42.74 3.39
N ASP A 35 20.46 41.47 3.67
CA ASP A 35 21.67 40.86 3.10
C ASP A 35 21.38 39.69 2.12
N ALA A 36 20.11 39.35 1.88
CA ALA A 36 19.74 38.30 0.92
C ALA A 36 20.00 38.71 -0.55
N ASP A 37 19.83 40.00 -0.87
CA ASP A 37 20.08 40.57 -2.21
C ASP A 37 21.55 40.42 -2.65
N ASN A 38 22.50 40.44 -1.70
CA ASN A 38 23.94 40.33 -1.99
C ASN A 38 24.47 38.89 -1.96
N LEU A 39 23.77 37.95 -1.32
CA LEU A 39 24.24 36.55 -1.22
C LEU A 39 23.66 35.65 -2.33
N PHE A 40 22.45 35.92 -2.83
CA PHE A 40 21.71 34.96 -3.66
C PHE A 40 21.26 35.48 -5.02
N GLY A 41 21.37 36.78 -5.31
CA GLY A 41 21.00 37.35 -6.62
C GLY A 41 19.55 37.11 -7.06
N MET A 42 18.68 36.66 -6.14
CA MET A 42 17.26 36.47 -6.34
C MET A 42 16.55 37.72 -5.82
N SER A 43 15.65 38.31 -6.63
CA SER A 43 14.79 39.39 -6.15
C SER A 43 14.00 38.92 -4.91
N ASP A 44 13.71 39.81 -3.95
CA ASP A 44 12.88 39.54 -2.75
C ASP A 44 11.64 38.66 -3.02
N LEU A 45 10.96 38.87 -4.15
CA LEU A 45 9.77 38.10 -4.56
C LEU A 45 10.08 36.63 -4.89
N GLY A 46 11.28 36.35 -5.39
CA GLY A 46 11.75 35.00 -5.69
C GLY A 46 12.17 34.25 -4.43
N TYR A 47 12.68 34.94 -3.41
CA TYR A 47 13.06 34.35 -2.12
C TYR A 47 11.84 33.95 -1.26
N GLU A 48 10.80 34.79 -1.22
CA GLU A 48 9.56 34.44 -0.50
C GLU A 48 8.81 33.28 -1.18
N LYS A 49 8.78 33.25 -2.52
CA LYS A 49 8.24 32.12 -3.28
C LYS A 49 9.05 30.84 -3.03
N TRP A 50 10.37 30.96 -2.92
CA TRP A 50 11.30 29.88 -2.61
C TRP A 50 11.09 29.26 -1.22
N LEU A 51 10.82 30.06 -0.19
CA LEU A 51 10.49 29.53 1.15
C LEU A 51 9.19 28.72 1.13
N GLN A 52 8.17 29.24 0.43
CA GLN A 52 6.86 28.57 0.35
C GLN A 52 6.95 27.23 -0.39
N GLU A 53 7.71 27.17 -1.48
CA GLU A 53 7.93 25.93 -2.25
C GLU A 53 8.70 24.89 -1.44
N MET A 54 9.73 25.32 -0.70
CA MET A 54 10.49 24.45 0.22
C MET A 54 9.65 23.91 1.38
N GLU A 55 8.85 24.75 2.01
CA GLU A 55 7.96 24.34 3.10
C GLU A 55 6.93 23.30 2.61
N GLN A 56 6.44 23.45 1.38
CA GLN A 56 5.54 22.49 0.75
C GLN A 56 6.23 21.16 0.44
N GLU A 57 7.45 21.18 -0.12
CA GLU A 57 8.19 19.96 -0.43
C GLU A 57 8.58 19.18 0.84
N VAL A 58 9.17 19.85 1.83
CA VAL A 58 9.57 19.20 3.10
C VAL A 58 8.36 18.63 3.83
N ALA A 59 7.20 19.28 3.76
CA ALA A 59 5.99 18.77 4.38
C ALA A 59 5.37 17.56 3.65
N ARG A 60 5.72 17.34 2.38
CA ARG A 60 5.14 16.28 1.52
C ARG A 60 6.13 15.19 1.13
N TYR A 61 7.36 15.25 1.62
CA TYR A 61 8.44 14.37 1.22
C TYR A 61 8.15 12.88 1.49
N ASP A 62 8.27 12.06 0.45
CA ASP A 62 8.14 10.59 0.47
C ASP A 62 9.36 9.91 1.14
N GLN A 63 9.11 8.89 1.96
CA GLN A 63 10.09 8.21 2.81
C GLN A 63 9.97 6.67 2.68
N PRO A 64 10.32 6.10 1.51
CA PRO A 64 10.14 4.67 1.22
C PRO A 64 11.01 3.77 2.11
N GLU A 65 12.21 4.23 2.51
CA GLU A 65 13.12 3.47 3.39
C GLU A 65 12.53 3.38 4.81
N GLU A 66 11.95 4.46 5.32
CA GLU A 66 11.32 4.50 6.63
C GLU A 66 9.97 3.75 6.65
N ALA A 67 9.15 3.88 5.61
CA ALA A 67 7.95 3.07 5.44
C ALA A 67 8.29 1.58 5.44
N LEU A 68 9.33 1.19 4.68
CA LEU A 68 9.87 -0.16 4.70
C LEU A 68 10.26 -0.63 6.11
N GLU A 69 11.03 0.16 6.86
CA GLU A 69 11.42 -0.20 8.24
C GLU A 69 10.19 -0.38 9.16
N PHE A 70 9.15 0.43 8.98
CA PHE A 70 7.89 0.35 9.73
C PHE A 70 7.11 -0.94 9.44
N TYR A 71 6.92 -1.29 8.16
CA TYR A 71 6.24 -2.54 7.79
C TYR A 71 7.01 -3.78 8.23
N ALA A 72 8.34 -3.72 8.13
CA ALA A 72 9.24 -4.75 8.63
C ALA A 72 9.05 -4.96 10.14
N SER A 73 9.03 -3.88 10.94
CA SER A 73 8.93 -3.97 12.40
C SER A 73 7.61 -4.58 12.86
N GLN A 74 6.52 -4.36 12.11
CA GLN A 74 5.23 -4.98 12.40
C GLN A 74 5.24 -6.50 12.21
N ARG A 75 5.80 -6.98 11.09
CA ARG A 75 5.61 -8.37 10.65
C ARG A 75 6.79 -9.29 10.98
N LEU A 76 8.02 -8.78 11.01
CA LEU A 76 9.22 -9.62 11.17
C LEU A 76 9.45 -10.02 12.62
N PRO A 77 9.68 -11.32 12.89
CA PRO A 77 10.18 -11.75 14.19
C PRO A 77 11.55 -11.13 14.47
N ALA A 78 11.88 -10.91 15.75
CA ALA A 78 13.14 -10.33 16.16
C ALA A 78 14.35 -11.10 15.58
N GLY A 79 15.22 -10.40 14.85
CA GLY A 79 16.42 -10.97 14.23
C GLY A 79 16.20 -11.64 12.87
N VAL A 80 15.00 -11.54 12.31
CA VAL A 80 14.68 -11.98 10.94
C VAL A 80 14.79 -10.77 10.00
N GLU A 81 15.47 -10.95 8.87
CA GLU A 81 15.73 -9.86 7.90
C GLU A 81 14.75 -9.86 6.70
N ALA A 82 13.98 -10.94 6.53
CA ALA A 82 12.98 -11.07 5.47
C ALA A 82 11.86 -12.05 5.88
N LEU A 83 10.63 -11.75 5.47
CA LEU A 83 9.50 -12.64 5.70
C LEU A 83 9.65 -13.93 4.89
N GLU A 84 9.67 -15.07 5.58
CA GLU A 84 9.65 -16.38 4.93
C GLU A 84 8.26 -16.61 4.35
N PRO A 85 8.13 -16.84 3.03
CA PRO A 85 6.83 -16.98 2.43
C PRO A 85 5.99 -18.07 3.11
N ALA A 86 6.53 -19.26 3.37
CA ALA A 86 5.80 -20.40 3.92
C ALA A 86 4.91 -20.11 5.14
N LEU A 87 5.20 -19.05 5.90
CA LEU A 87 4.35 -18.56 6.99
C LEU A 87 2.95 -18.14 6.49
N TYR A 88 2.86 -17.41 5.39
CA TYR A 88 1.58 -16.99 4.80
C TYR A 88 0.76 -18.16 4.26
N GLU A 89 1.39 -19.21 3.71
CA GLU A 89 0.66 -20.40 3.20
C GLU A 89 -0.09 -21.11 4.31
N ALA A 90 0.59 -21.37 5.43
CA ALA A 90 -0.03 -22.01 6.58
C ALA A 90 -1.20 -21.18 7.13
N GLY A 91 -1.09 -19.84 7.10
CA GLY A 91 -2.15 -18.93 7.48
C GLY A 91 -3.35 -18.97 6.53
N GLU A 92 -3.12 -18.96 5.21
CA GLU A 92 -4.18 -19.04 4.20
C GLU A 92 -5.00 -20.32 4.32
N ASP A 93 -4.35 -21.47 4.48
CA ASP A 93 -5.04 -22.76 4.58
C ASP A 93 -6.05 -22.78 5.74
N VAL A 94 -5.69 -22.14 6.86
CA VAL A 94 -6.56 -22.02 8.03
C VAL A 94 -7.69 -21.02 7.77
N LEU A 95 -7.40 -19.86 7.15
CA LEU A 95 -8.41 -18.87 6.78
C LEU A 95 -9.44 -19.44 5.80
N GLU A 96 -9.00 -20.16 4.77
CA GLU A 96 -9.85 -20.81 3.76
C GLU A 96 -10.79 -21.85 4.37
N ALA A 97 -10.39 -22.46 5.49
CA ALA A 97 -11.20 -23.42 6.23
C ALA A 97 -12.21 -22.76 7.20
N LEU A 98 -12.12 -21.45 7.46
CA LEU A 98 -13.06 -20.78 8.35
C LEU A 98 -14.47 -20.72 7.72
N PRO A 99 -15.54 -20.99 8.51
CA PRO A 99 -16.89 -20.75 8.04
C PRO A 99 -17.12 -19.25 7.79
N LEU A 100 -18.12 -18.92 6.97
CA LEU A 100 -18.46 -17.53 6.64
C LEU A 100 -19.53 -16.96 7.58
N PHE A 101 -19.39 -15.69 7.95
CA PHE A 101 -20.38 -14.95 8.73
C PHE A 101 -20.84 -13.70 8.00
N ASN A 102 -22.16 -13.50 7.96
CA ASN A 102 -22.75 -12.31 7.37
C ASN A 102 -22.92 -11.26 8.46
N ILE A 103 -22.03 -10.26 8.47
CA ILE A 103 -22.01 -9.22 9.49
C ILE A 103 -23.35 -8.49 9.53
N ALA A 104 -23.89 -8.07 8.39
CA ALA A 104 -25.15 -7.32 8.32
C ALA A 104 -26.37 -8.02 8.94
N THR A 105 -26.45 -9.34 8.82
CA THR A 105 -27.56 -10.13 9.40
C THR A 105 -27.26 -10.68 10.80
N GLY A 106 -25.99 -10.73 11.18
CA GLY A 106 -25.55 -11.31 12.45
C GLY A 106 -25.69 -12.83 12.50
N GLN A 107 -25.67 -13.51 11.34
CA GLN A 107 -25.89 -14.96 11.25
C GLN A 107 -24.78 -15.65 10.45
N PRO A 108 -24.49 -16.94 10.75
CA PRO A 108 -23.67 -17.78 9.88
C PRO A 108 -24.26 -17.84 8.47
N ALA A 109 -23.44 -17.65 7.44
CA ALA A 109 -23.89 -17.73 6.06
C ALA A 109 -24.16 -19.19 5.68
N GLN A 110 -25.44 -19.59 5.57
CA GLN A 110 -25.83 -20.94 5.17
C GLN A 110 -26.09 -21.02 3.65
N GLY A 111 -25.45 -21.98 2.96
CA GLY A 111 -25.65 -22.22 1.52
C GLY A 111 -24.65 -21.42 0.67
N LEU A 112 -23.62 -22.11 0.18
CA LEU A 112 -22.44 -21.56 -0.49
C LEU A 112 -22.74 -21.09 -1.93
N ALA A 113 -23.45 -19.98 -2.08
CA ALA A 113 -23.33 -19.15 -3.27
C ALA A 113 -22.76 -17.78 -2.83
N PRO A 114 -21.72 -17.25 -3.51
CA PRO A 114 -21.30 -15.87 -3.30
C PRO A 114 -22.32 -14.96 -3.99
N GLU A 115 -23.53 -14.84 -3.44
CA GLU A 115 -24.26 -13.60 -3.63
C GLU A 115 -23.52 -12.58 -2.75
N ALA A 116 -22.66 -11.78 -3.40
CA ALA A 116 -21.73 -10.85 -2.78
C ALA A 116 -22.41 -10.06 -1.65
N ALA A 117 -21.70 -9.93 -0.53
CA ALA A 117 -22.27 -9.35 0.67
C ALA A 117 -22.48 -7.83 0.55
N PRO A 118 -23.43 -7.31 1.35
CA PRO A 118 -23.74 -5.90 1.65
C PRO A 118 -22.60 -5.05 2.27
N TRP A 119 -21.33 -5.28 1.88
CA TRP A 119 -20.27 -4.30 2.06
C TRP A 119 -20.37 -3.24 0.95
N VAL A 120 -20.23 -1.97 1.32
CA VAL A 120 -20.25 -0.83 0.40
C VAL A 120 -18.87 -0.18 0.44
N GLU A 121 -18.20 -0.15 -0.70
CA GLU A 121 -16.96 0.59 -0.88
C GLU A 121 -17.27 2.10 -0.94
N LEU A 122 -16.57 2.88 -0.13
CA LEU A 122 -16.79 4.31 0.07
C LEU A 122 -15.75 5.18 -0.65
N GLY A 123 -14.82 4.57 -1.38
CA GLY A 123 -13.65 5.26 -1.93
C GLY A 123 -12.56 5.51 -0.88
N PRO A 124 -11.53 6.33 -1.19
CA PRO A 124 -11.44 7.20 -2.36
C PRO A 124 -11.52 6.47 -3.70
N SER A 125 -12.25 7.07 -4.64
CA SER A 125 -12.34 6.63 -6.05
C SER A 125 -11.73 7.65 -7.01
N ASN A 126 -10.95 8.59 -6.50
CA ASN A 126 -10.31 9.68 -7.25
C ASN A 126 -8.90 9.98 -6.72
N VAL A 127 -8.44 9.24 -5.73
CA VAL A 127 -7.10 9.27 -5.17
C VAL A 127 -6.45 7.96 -5.55
N GLY A 128 -5.21 8.01 -6.04
CA GLY A 128 -4.52 6.82 -6.51
C GLY A 128 -3.96 5.97 -5.38
N GLY A 129 -2.92 5.23 -5.74
CA GLY A 129 -2.19 4.29 -4.90
C GLY A 129 -1.19 3.52 -5.78
N ARG A 130 -0.32 2.74 -5.15
CA ARG A 130 0.79 2.03 -5.79
C ARG A 130 0.36 1.20 -7.00
N THR A 131 0.70 1.69 -8.19
CA THR A 131 0.36 1.09 -9.48
C THR A 131 1.62 0.79 -10.29
N ARG A 132 1.89 -0.50 -10.54
CA ARG A 132 3.14 -0.95 -11.19
C ARG A 132 2.98 -1.44 -12.62
N ALA A 133 1.77 -1.86 -13.00
CA ALA A 133 1.50 -2.39 -14.32
C ALA A 133 0.42 -1.59 -15.04
N LEU A 134 0.64 -1.30 -16.32
CA LEU A 134 -0.33 -0.66 -17.20
C LEU A 134 -0.28 -1.31 -18.58
N LEU A 135 -1.43 -1.74 -19.08
CA LEU A 135 -1.60 -2.28 -20.42
C LEU A 135 -2.64 -1.48 -21.19
N ILE A 136 -2.43 -1.31 -22.50
CA ILE A 136 -3.40 -0.72 -23.42
C ILE A 136 -3.64 -1.73 -24.54
N ASP A 137 -4.89 -2.13 -24.74
CA ASP A 137 -5.23 -3.11 -25.77
C ASP A 137 -4.85 -2.55 -27.16
N PRO A 138 -4.00 -3.26 -27.94
CA PRO A 138 -3.51 -2.75 -29.22
C PRO A 138 -4.59 -2.71 -30.30
N SER A 139 -5.61 -3.55 -30.21
CA SER A 139 -6.74 -3.61 -31.14
C SER A 139 -7.83 -2.59 -30.80
N THR A 140 -8.03 -2.34 -29.50
CA THR A 140 -9.04 -1.44 -28.97
C THR A 140 -8.42 -0.50 -27.92
N PRO A 141 -7.69 0.55 -28.32
CA PRO A 141 -6.92 1.39 -27.39
C PRO A 141 -7.72 2.21 -26.36
N THR A 142 -9.06 2.12 -26.39
CA THR A 142 -9.91 2.60 -25.29
C THR A 142 -9.97 1.64 -24.12
N THR A 143 -9.57 0.38 -24.33
CA THR A 143 -9.50 -0.66 -23.30
C THR A 143 -8.10 -0.69 -22.68
N MET A 144 -8.02 -0.55 -21.36
CA MET A 144 -6.78 -0.50 -20.59
C MET A 144 -6.91 -1.36 -19.34
N TYR A 145 -5.78 -1.86 -18.84
CA TYR A 145 -5.70 -2.60 -17.58
C TYR A 145 -4.61 -2.02 -16.70
N ALA A 146 -4.88 -1.90 -15.40
CA ALA A 146 -3.93 -1.45 -14.39
C ALA A 146 -3.76 -2.51 -13.31
N GLY A 147 -2.53 -2.74 -12.87
CA GLY A 147 -2.19 -3.63 -11.76
C GLY A 147 -1.76 -2.83 -10.55
N ALA A 148 -2.56 -2.91 -9.48
CA ALA A 148 -2.30 -2.29 -8.20
C ALA A 148 -1.66 -3.31 -7.24
N VAL A 149 -0.60 -2.90 -6.54
CA VAL A 149 0.25 -3.80 -5.73
C VAL A 149 -0.47 -4.42 -4.53
N ALA A 150 -1.56 -3.82 -4.06
CA ALA A 150 -2.42 -4.37 -3.01
C ALA A 150 -3.92 -4.32 -3.39
N GLY A 151 -4.23 -3.91 -4.63
CA GLY A 151 -5.57 -3.54 -5.06
C GLY A 151 -6.12 -4.34 -6.24
N GLY A 152 -5.36 -5.31 -6.77
CA GLY A 152 -5.82 -6.20 -7.84
C GLY A 152 -5.70 -5.62 -9.25
N VAL A 153 -6.44 -6.22 -10.19
CA VAL A 153 -6.47 -5.78 -11.59
C VAL A 153 -7.71 -4.95 -11.88
N TRP A 154 -7.51 -3.77 -12.45
CA TRP A 154 -8.54 -2.83 -12.84
C TRP A 154 -8.60 -2.68 -14.35
N LYS A 155 -9.79 -2.43 -14.88
CA LYS A 155 -10.05 -2.25 -16.31
C LYS A 155 -10.75 -0.93 -16.58
N SER A 156 -10.31 -0.27 -17.63
CA SER A 156 -11.00 0.86 -18.24
C SER A 156 -11.41 0.48 -19.67
N THR A 157 -12.56 0.97 -20.12
CA THR A 157 -13.01 0.83 -21.53
C THR A 157 -13.18 2.18 -22.23
N ASN A 158 -12.70 3.27 -21.60
CA ASN A 158 -12.83 4.66 -22.04
C ASN A 158 -11.52 5.44 -21.91
N SER A 159 -10.39 4.80 -22.23
CA SER A 159 -9.04 5.41 -22.23
C SER A 159 -8.63 5.98 -20.86
N GLY A 160 -8.98 5.29 -19.79
CA GLY A 160 -8.64 5.66 -18.41
C GLY A 160 -9.50 6.79 -17.83
N ALA A 161 -10.59 7.20 -18.50
CA ALA A 161 -11.50 8.21 -17.94
C ALA A 161 -12.27 7.68 -16.71
N SER A 162 -12.47 6.36 -16.63
CA SER A 162 -12.87 5.68 -15.40
C SER A 162 -12.39 4.23 -15.39
N TRP A 163 -12.27 3.66 -14.19
CA TRP A 163 -11.86 2.29 -13.94
C TRP A 163 -12.97 1.49 -13.25
N SER A 164 -12.87 0.17 -13.37
CA SER A 164 -13.71 -0.82 -12.70
C SER A 164 -12.87 -2.05 -12.40
N LEU A 165 -13.13 -2.70 -11.27
CA LEU A 165 -12.46 -3.96 -10.93
C LEU A 165 -12.81 -5.04 -11.95
N THR A 166 -11.82 -5.88 -12.24
CA THR A 166 -12.02 -7.06 -13.09
C THR A 166 -12.58 -8.24 -12.32
N ASP A 167 -12.10 -8.44 -11.10
CA ASP A 167 -12.52 -9.50 -10.19
C ASP A 167 -12.13 -9.12 -8.75
N ASP A 168 -13.12 -8.96 -7.87
CA ASP A 168 -12.92 -8.62 -6.46
C ASP A 168 -12.36 -9.76 -5.61
N PHE A 169 -12.48 -11.00 -6.10
CA PHE A 169 -12.22 -12.21 -5.34
C PHE A 169 -11.09 -13.04 -5.94
N MET A 170 -10.19 -12.41 -6.71
CA MET A 170 -8.89 -13.02 -6.97
C MET A 170 -8.28 -13.47 -5.65
N GLU A 171 -7.76 -14.69 -5.60
CA GLU A 171 -7.17 -15.28 -4.39
C GLU A 171 -6.02 -14.44 -3.83
N ASN A 172 -5.40 -13.59 -4.66
CA ASN A 172 -4.37 -12.65 -4.28
C ASN A 172 -4.49 -11.36 -5.11
N LEU A 173 -4.48 -10.21 -4.43
CA LEU A 173 -4.62 -8.89 -5.06
C LEU A 173 -3.27 -8.20 -5.35
N ALA A 174 -2.14 -8.88 -5.11
CA ALA A 174 -0.84 -8.25 -5.13
C ALA A 174 -0.26 -8.14 -6.55
N VAL A 175 -0.88 -7.38 -7.44
CA VAL A 175 -0.54 -7.39 -8.86
C VAL A 175 0.67 -6.49 -9.12
N ASN A 176 1.76 -7.09 -9.58
CA ASN A 176 3.01 -6.40 -9.87
C ASN A 176 3.28 -6.27 -11.38
N SER A 177 2.91 -7.28 -12.18
CA SER A 177 3.13 -7.29 -13.63
C SER A 177 1.90 -7.78 -14.39
N LEU A 178 1.70 -7.24 -15.60
CA LEU A 178 0.65 -7.65 -16.53
C LEU A 178 1.24 -7.82 -17.93
N ALA A 179 0.84 -8.87 -18.65
CA ALA A 179 1.25 -9.09 -20.03
C ALA A 179 0.11 -9.62 -20.90
N PHE A 180 -0.07 -9.04 -22.08
CA PHE A 180 -0.92 -9.62 -23.12
C PHE A 180 -0.20 -10.76 -23.83
N ASP A 181 -0.97 -11.73 -24.32
CA ASP A 181 -0.57 -12.51 -25.49
C ASP A 181 -0.61 -11.59 -26.74
N PRO A 182 0.51 -11.39 -27.45
CA PRO A 182 0.55 -10.50 -28.62
C PRO A 182 -0.37 -10.94 -29.76
N ALA A 183 -0.69 -12.23 -29.85
CA ALA A 183 -1.61 -12.74 -30.87
C ALA A 183 -3.09 -12.59 -30.47
N ASN A 184 -3.38 -12.42 -29.17
CA ASN A 184 -4.73 -12.30 -28.65
C ASN A 184 -4.76 -11.55 -27.30
N SER A 185 -5.09 -10.26 -27.33
CA SER A 185 -5.18 -9.42 -26.12
C SER A 185 -6.31 -9.80 -25.15
N SER A 186 -7.17 -10.77 -25.49
CA SER A 186 -8.10 -11.37 -24.51
C SER A 186 -7.41 -12.32 -23.54
N ILE A 187 -6.18 -12.76 -23.85
CA ILE A 187 -5.35 -13.55 -22.95
C ILE A 187 -4.40 -12.60 -22.22
N ILE A 188 -4.52 -12.57 -20.89
CA ILE A 188 -3.74 -11.70 -20.02
C ILE A 188 -3.13 -12.55 -18.92
N TYR A 189 -1.83 -12.36 -18.67
CA TYR A 189 -1.15 -12.94 -17.51
C TYR A 189 -0.94 -11.84 -16.48
N ALA A 190 -1.25 -12.13 -15.21
CA ALA A 190 -0.97 -11.27 -14.07
C ALA A 190 0.04 -11.95 -13.16
N GLY A 191 1.23 -11.38 -13.05
CA GLY A 191 2.24 -11.78 -12.09
C GLY A 191 2.00 -11.11 -10.76
N THR A 192 1.90 -11.90 -9.69
CA THR A 192 1.66 -11.38 -8.35
C THR A 192 2.93 -11.34 -7.50
N GLY A 193 2.92 -10.44 -6.53
CA GLY A 193 3.96 -10.23 -5.55
C GLY A 193 4.98 -9.17 -5.93
N GLU A 194 5.11 -8.16 -5.07
CA GLU A 194 6.11 -7.11 -5.25
C GLU A 194 7.45 -7.55 -4.68
N GLY A 195 8.46 -7.73 -5.54
CA GLY A 195 9.73 -8.33 -5.14
C GLY A 195 10.92 -7.39 -5.11
N VAL A 196 10.72 -6.06 -5.12
CA VAL A 196 11.83 -5.07 -5.12
C VAL A 196 12.46 -4.83 -3.73
N PHE A 197 12.13 -5.70 -2.76
CA PHE A 197 12.70 -5.73 -1.39
C PHE A 197 12.29 -4.56 -0.50
N ASN A 198 11.27 -3.86 -0.91
CA ASN A 198 10.46 -3.10 0.01
C ASN A 198 9.83 -4.10 1.02
N ALA A 199 9.86 -3.78 2.31
CA ALA A 199 9.42 -4.71 3.37
C ALA A 199 7.91 -4.62 3.62
N ASP A 200 7.28 -3.58 3.07
CA ASP A 200 5.84 -3.45 2.83
C ASP A 200 5.39 -4.21 1.58
N ALA A 201 6.29 -4.95 0.92
CA ALA A 201 5.97 -5.79 -0.21
C ALA A 201 4.83 -6.76 0.12
N VAL A 202 3.76 -6.67 -0.65
CA VAL A 202 2.68 -7.64 -0.58
C VAL A 202 3.13 -8.90 -1.32
N ARG A 203 3.15 -10.02 -0.61
CA ARG A 203 3.51 -11.33 -1.17
C ARG A 203 2.45 -11.77 -2.19
N GLY A 204 2.91 -12.26 -3.33
CA GLY A 204 2.07 -12.88 -4.35
C GLY A 204 1.74 -14.35 -4.08
N ARG A 205 0.88 -14.89 -4.95
CA ARG A 205 0.49 -16.30 -5.04
C ARG A 205 0.66 -16.78 -6.49
N GLY A 206 1.83 -16.53 -7.09
CA GLY A 206 2.14 -17.00 -8.43
C GLY A 206 1.57 -16.15 -9.56
N ILE A 207 1.18 -16.81 -10.65
CA ILE A 207 0.68 -16.20 -11.88
C ILE A 207 -0.79 -16.55 -12.06
N PHE A 208 -1.59 -15.54 -12.37
CA PHE A 208 -2.98 -15.67 -12.77
C PHE A 208 -3.11 -15.45 -14.27
N LYS A 209 -4.05 -16.14 -14.91
CA LYS A 209 -4.31 -16.05 -16.34
C LYS A 209 -5.78 -15.79 -16.60
N SER A 210 -6.08 -14.76 -17.36
CA SER A 210 -7.38 -14.55 -17.98
C SER A 210 -7.35 -15.03 -19.44
N THR A 211 -8.47 -15.54 -19.92
CA THR A 211 -8.70 -15.86 -21.35
C THR A 211 -9.91 -15.14 -21.94
N ASP A 212 -10.50 -14.24 -21.17
CA ASP A 212 -11.75 -13.52 -21.45
C ASP A 212 -11.59 -12.00 -21.25
N ALA A 213 -10.39 -11.49 -21.54
CA ALA A 213 -10.04 -10.07 -21.45
C ALA A 213 -10.25 -9.49 -20.03
N GLY A 214 -9.79 -10.24 -19.02
CA GLY A 214 -9.87 -9.87 -17.62
C GLY A 214 -11.30 -9.84 -17.08
N ALA A 215 -12.20 -10.69 -17.55
CA ALA A 215 -13.51 -10.85 -16.91
C ALA A 215 -13.46 -11.91 -15.79
N SER A 216 -12.54 -12.88 -15.92
CA SER A 216 -12.20 -13.83 -14.86
C SER A 216 -10.72 -14.20 -14.90
N TRP A 217 -10.19 -14.64 -13.76
CA TRP A 217 -8.80 -15.01 -13.59
C TRP A 217 -8.69 -16.45 -13.07
N THR A 218 -7.86 -17.26 -13.75
CA THR A 218 -7.51 -18.61 -13.31
C THR A 218 -6.11 -18.59 -12.71
N HIS A 219 -5.99 -19.01 -11.45
CA HIS A 219 -4.70 -19.23 -10.82
C HIS A 219 -3.96 -20.41 -11.48
N LEU A 220 -2.73 -20.17 -11.95
CA LEU A 220 -1.85 -21.23 -12.45
C LEU A 220 -1.18 -21.92 -11.25
N THR A 221 -1.82 -22.93 -10.68
CA THR A 221 -1.43 -23.56 -9.40
C THR A 221 -0.02 -24.17 -9.38
N ASN A 222 0.57 -24.48 -10.54
CA ASN A 222 1.97 -24.89 -10.66
C ASN A 222 2.98 -23.75 -10.35
N THR A 223 2.50 -22.51 -10.28
CA THR A 223 3.25 -21.32 -9.85
C THR A 223 2.94 -20.93 -8.41
N ASP A 224 2.13 -21.68 -7.67
CA ASP A 224 1.98 -21.48 -6.22
C ASP A 224 3.17 -22.10 -5.49
N THR A 225 4.35 -21.52 -5.70
CA THR A 225 5.62 -21.98 -5.13
C THR A 225 6.52 -20.80 -4.80
N SER A 226 7.50 -21.00 -3.92
CA SER A 226 8.48 -19.97 -3.53
C SER A 226 9.24 -19.34 -4.68
N ASN A 227 9.29 -19.99 -5.84
CA ASN A 227 9.89 -19.45 -7.05
C ASN A 227 9.09 -18.31 -7.69
N PHE A 228 7.79 -18.21 -7.40
CA PHE A 228 6.84 -17.33 -8.10
C PHE A 228 6.01 -16.47 -7.12
N TYR A 229 6.35 -16.40 -5.84
CA TYR A 229 5.68 -15.46 -4.92
C TYR A 229 6.02 -13.99 -5.19
N TYR A 230 6.98 -13.74 -6.07
CA TYR A 230 7.43 -12.42 -6.48
C TYR A 230 7.70 -12.44 -7.99
N VAL A 231 6.65 -12.27 -8.78
CA VAL A 231 6.73 -12.25 -10.25
C VAL A 231 6.94 -10.81 -10.72
N MET A 232 8.20 -10.48 -10.96
CA MET A 232 8.66 -9.13 -11.21
C MET A 232 8.23 -8.60 -12.57
N ASP A 233 8.28 -9.46 -13.58
CA ASP A 233 7.86 -9.12 -14.93
C ASP A 233 7.51 -10.36 -15.75
N ILE A 234 6.64 -10.21 -16.74
CA ILE A 234 6.21 -11.26 -17.66
C ILE A 234 6.26 -10.73 -19.09
N VAL A 235 6.86 -11.50 -19.99
CA VAL A 235 6.78 -11.25 -21.44
C VAL A 235 6.31 -12.50 -22.18
N VAL A 236 5.42 -12.29 -23.17
CA VAL A 236 4.89 -13.37 -24.01
C VAL A 236 5.47 -13.23 -25.43
N SER A 237 5.89 -14.34 -26.01
CA SER A 237 6.50 -14.34 -27.34
C SER A 237 5.49 -13.98 -28.44
N SER A 238 5.91 -13.07 -29.33
CA SER A 238 5.21 -12.79 -30.59
C SER A 238 5.43 -13.87 -31.66
N ASN A 239 6.47 -14.70 -31.51
CA ASN A 239 6.74 -15.83 -32.41
C ASN A 239 5.85 -17.04 -32.07
N ASN A 240 5.49 -17.21 -30.79
CA ASN A 240 4.68 -18.34 -30.32
C ASN A 240 4.01 -18.01 -28.97
N SER A 241 2.68 -17.86 -28.96
CA SER A 241 1.86 -17.60 -27.77
C SER A 241 2.02 -18.63 -26.63
N ASN A 242 2.54 -19.83 -26.92
CA ASN A 242 2.83 -20.80 -25.88
C ASN A 242 4.12 -20.51 -25.11
N HIS A 243 5.02 -19.67 -25.65
CA HIS A 243 6.24 -19.26 -24.97
C HIS A 243 5.97 -18.04 -24.08
N VAL A 244 6.01 -18.26 -22.77
CA VAL A 244 5.87 -17.21 -21.75
C VAL A 244 7.12 -17.20 -20.89
N TYR A 245 7.69 -16.04 -20.65
CA TYR A 245 8.85 -15.85 -19.79
C TYR A 245 8.44 -15.03 -18.56
N ALA A 246 8.95 -15.40 -17.39
CA ALA A 246 8.71 -14.70 -16.13
C ALA A 246 10.04 -14.45 -15.42
N ALA A 247 10.27 -13.21 -15.01
CA ALA A 247 11.36 -12.85 -14.11
C ALA A 247 10.86 -12.91 -12.68
N THR A 248 11.59 -13.64 -11.84
CA THR A 248 11.26 -13.78 -10.42
C THR A 248 12.51 -13.57 -9.57
N ARG A 249 12.32 -13.57 -8.24
CA ARG A 249 13.45 -13.58 -7.30
C ARG A 249 14.33 -14.82 -7.39
N THR A 250 13.90 -15.90 -8.05
CA THR A 250 14.71 -17.12 -8.16
C THR A 250 15.34 -17.32 -9.54
N GLY A 251 15.06 -16.42 -10.48
CA GLY A 251 15.67 -16.40 -11.80
C GLY A 251 14.65 -16.13 -12.91
N ILE A 252 14.98 -16.60 -14.10
CA ILE A 252 14.17 -16.47 -15.31
C ILE A 252 13.55 -17.83 -15.61
N TRP A 253 12.23 -17.85 -15.62
CA TRP A 253 11.42 -19.04 -15.88
C TRP A 253 10.77 -18.95 -17.24
N LYS A 254 10.60 -20.10 -17.89
CA LYS A 254 9.92 -20.21 -19.18
C LYS A 254 8.87 -21.32 -19.17
N SER A 255 7.71 -21.00 -19.70
CA SER A 255 6.70 -21.96 -20.14
C SER A 255 6.74 -22.12 -21.66
N THR A 256 6.46 -23.33 -22.15
CA THR A 256 6.31 -23.65 -23.59
C THR A 256 4.92 -24.16 -23.94
N ASP A 257 3.98 -24.03 -23.01
CA ASP A 257 2.60 -24.51 -23.05
C ASP A 257 1.63 -23.48 -22.44
N ALA A 258 1.92 -22.19 -22.62
CA ALA A 258 1.07 -21.06 -22.22
C ALA A 258 0.74 -21.01 -20.70
N GLY A 259 1.72 -21.37 -19.87
CA GLY A 259 1.67 -21.30 -18.41
C GLY A 259 1.36 -22.61 -17.69
N VAL A 260 1.10 -23.71 -18.42
CA VAL A 260 0.71 -25.00 -17.82
C VAL A 260 1.89 -25.71 -17.14
N THR A 261 3.12 -25.52 -17.62
CA THR A 261 4.35 -25.96 -16.96
C THR A 261 5.44 -24.90 -17.10
N TRP A 262 6.34 -24.84 -16.12
CA TRP A 262 7.44 -23.89 -16.05
C TRP A 262 8.77 -24.58 -15.81
N SER A 263 9.82 -24.05 -16.43
CA SER A 263 11.19 -24.51 -16.26
C SER A 263 12.14 -23.34 -16.05
N LEU A 264 13.02 -23.44 -15.05
CA LEU A 264 14.07 -22.47 -14.81
C LEU A 264 15.04 -22.48 -16.00
N GLN A 265 15.21 -21.33 -16.65
CA GLN A 265 16.12 -21.17 -17.78
C GLN A 265 17.47 -20.60 -17.36
N HIS A 266 17.46 -19.65 -16.42
CA HIS A 266 18.66 -18.94 -16.00
C HIS A 266 18.51 -18.39 -14.58
N ALA A 267 19.53 -18.57 -13.75
CA ALA A 267 19.57 -18.07 -12.38
C ALA A 267 20.97 -17.53 -12.09
N PRO A 268 21.27 -16.27 -12.46
CA PRO A 268 22.54 -15.65 -12.14
C PRO A 268 22.81 -15.73 -10.64
N ASP A 269 24.06 -16.05 -10.27
CA ASP A 269 24.48 -16.27 -8.88
C ASP A 269 23.58 -17.26 -8.10
N GLY A 270 23.14 -18.33 -8.77
CA GLY A 270 22.27 -19.33 -8.16
C GLY A 270 20.88 -18.81 -7.78
N GLY A 271 20.45 -17.68 -8.35
CA GLY A 271 19.18 -17.02 -8.06
C GLY A 271 19.32 -15.83 -7.12
N ASN A 272 20.48 -15.63 -6.48
CA ASN A 272 20.68 -14.53 -5.54
C ASN A 272 20.58 -13.16 -6.20
N SER A 273 21.02 -13.01 -7.46
CA SER A 273 20.96 -11.74 -8.18
C SER A 273 19.54 -11.21 -8.35
N ARG A 274 18.53 -12.10 -8.42
CA ARG A 274 17.10 -11.80 -8.63
C ARG A 274 16.82 -11.02 -9.91
N CYS A 275 15.86 -11.46 -10.71
CA CYS A 275 15.57 -10.82 -11.99
C CYS A 275 14.33 -9.94 -11.83
N THR A 276 14.44 -8.67 -12.24
CA THR A 276 13.44 -7.63 -11.95
C THR A 276 12.72 -7.09 -13.17
N ASP A 277 13.22 -7.36 -14.38
CA ASP A 277 12.70 -6.79 -15.62
C ASP A 277 13.06 -7.67 -16.83
N LEU A 278 12.15 -7.78 -17.81
CA LEU A 278 12.30 -8.51 -19.06
C LEU A 278 11.96 -7.62 -20.26
N ALA A 279 12.67 -7.81 -21.37
CA ALA A 279 12.30 -7.19 -22.64
C ALA A 279 12.48 -8.19 -23.79
N ILE A 280 11.44 -8.36 -24.62
CA ILE A 280 11.45 -9.29 -25.75
C ILE A 280 11.43 -8.55 -27.08
N ARG A 281 12.30 -8.96 -28.01
CA ARG A 281 12.23 -8.49 -29.40
C ARG A 281 11.12 -9.20 -30.15
N THR A 282 10.39 -8.45 -30.96
CA THR A 282 9.29 -8.94 -31.80
C THR A 282 9.63 -8.94 -33.30
N ASP A 283 10.82 -8.49 -33.68
CA ASP A 283 11.27 -8.41 -35.08
C ASP A 283 12.16 -9.59 -35.52
N VAL A 284 12.46 -10.53 -34.62
CA VAL A 284 13.36 -11.68 -34.88
C VAL A 284 12.77 -13.00 -34.38
N SER A 285 13.15 -14.08 -35.06
CA SER A 285 12.84 -15.47 -34.70
C SER A 285 14.10 -16.31 -34.82
N PRO A 286 14.46 -17.16 -33.83
CA PRO A 286 13.74 -17.44 -32.58
C PRO A 286 13.72 -16.27 -31.58
N ASP A 287 13.04 -16.47 -30.45
CA ASP A 287 12.88 -15.45 -29.40
C ASP A 287 14.24 -14.88 -28.96
N THR A 288 14.36 -13.55 -29.00
CA THR A 288 15.46 -12.82 -28.36
C THR A 288 14.90 -12.06 -27.16
N VAL A 289 15.33 -12.46 -25.97
CA VAL A 289 14.84 -11.91 -24.68
C VAL A 289 16.01 -11.37 -23.89
N PHE A 290 15.84 -10.20 -23.30
CA PHE A 290 16.74 -9.59 -22.34
C PHE A 290 16.15 -9.69 -20.93
N ALA A 291 17.02 -9.78 -19.94
CA ALA A 291 16.65 -9.72 -18.54
C ALA A 291 17.65 -8.85 -17.78
N ALA A 292 17.14 -8.01 -16.88
CA ALA A 292 17.96 -7.33 -15.89
C ALA A 292 17.83 -8.06 -14.55
N CYS A 293 18.96 -8.45 -13.98
CA CYS A 293 19.02 -9.08 -12.68
C CYS A 293 20.00 -8.31 -11.79
N GLY A 294 19.68 -8.10 -10.52
CA GLY A 294 20.45 -7.26 -9.61
C GLY A 294 19.56 -6.57 -8.56
N THR A 295 20.18 -6.15 -7.46
CA THR A 295 19.48 -5.51 -6.34
C THR A 295 20.28 -4.31 -5.84
N PHE A 296 19.83 -3.64 -4.78
CA PHE A 296 20.59 -2.55 -4.15
C PHE A 296 21.81 -3.02 -3.34
N THR A 297 21.92 -4.32 -3.05
CA THR A 297 23.05 -4.93 -2.32
C THR A 297 23.78 -6.00 -3.11
N ILE A 298 23.17 -6.52 -4.18
CA ILE A 298 23.72 -7.61 -4.98
C ILE A 298 24.07 -7.09 -6.37
N GLN A 299 25.29 -7.45 -6.80
CA GLN A 299 25.84 -7.14 -8.10
C GLN A 299 24.86 -7.53 -9.22
N GLY A 300 24.52 -6.56 -10.06
CA GLY A 300 23.63 -6.73 -11.19
C GLY A 300 24.33 -7.05 -12.50
N GLY A 301 23.51 -7.44 -13.48
CA GLY A 301 23.92 -7.78 -14.83
C GLY A 301 22.72 -7.81 -15.79
N ILE A 302 23.01 -7.59 -17.06
CA ILE A 302 22.06 -7.75 -18.16
C ILE A 302 22.37 -9.07 -18.85
N HIS A 303 21.35 -9.90 -18.98
CA HIS A 303 21.43 -11.21 -19.62
C HIS A 303 20.59 -11.23 -20.89
N GLN A 304 21.00 -12.04 -21.87
CA GLN A 304 20.31 -12.18 -23.14
C GLN A 304 20.24 -13.66 -23.53
N THR A 305 19.10 -14.05 -24.10
CA THR A 305 19.01 -15.22 -24.98
C THR A 305 18.70 -14.76 -26.41
N THR A 306 19.24 -15.47 -27.39
CA THR A 306 18.97 -15.24 -28.83
C THR A 306 18.36 -16.45 -29.52
N ASP A 307 18.19 -17.56 -28.79
CA ASP A 307 17.60 -18.82 -29.26
C ASP A 307 16.38 -19.23 -28.42
N GLY A 308 16.03 -18.43 -27.40
CA GLY A 308 14.94 -18.70 -26.45
C GLY A 308 15.27 -19.75 -25.39
N SER A 309 16.53 -20.17 -25.21
CA SER A 309 16.93 -21.21 -24.26
C SER A 309 18.30 -20.98 -23.60
N SER A 310 19.32 -20.60 -24.37
CA SER A 310 20.67 -20.35 -23.88
C SER A 310 20.81 -18.89 -23.47
N TRP A 311 21.18 -18.64 -22.21
CA TRP A 311 21.36 -17.29 -21.65
C TRP A 311 22.85 -16.95 -21.48
N SER A 312 23.22 -15.72 -21.80
CA SER A 312 24.55 -15.17 -21.56
C SER A 312 24.47 -13.82 -20.86
N GLU A 313 25.42 -13.52 -19.98
CA GLU A 313 25.61 -12.16 -19.46
C GLU A 313 26.26 -11.30 -20.56
N VAL A 314 25.57 -10.24 -20.98
CA VAL A 314 25.98 -9.36 -22.08
C VAL A 314 26.49 -8.00 -21.59
N PHE A 315 26.22 -7.66 -20.34
CA PHE A 315 26.77 -6.49 -19.67
C PHE A 315 26.75 -6.67 -18.15
N THR A 316 27.88 -6.40 -17.49
CA THR A 316 27.98 -6.21 -16.04
C THR A 316 29.20 -5.34 -15.76
N GLU A 317 29.19 -4.64 -14.64
CA GLU A 317 30.34 -3.88 -14.15
C GLU A 317 30.28 -3.68 -12.65
N ALA A 318 31.41 -3.32 -12.03
CA ALA A 318 31.47 -3.12 -10.59
C ALA A 318 30.48 -2.05 -10.10
N ASN A 319 29.74 -2.39 -9.05
CA ASN A 319 28.74 -1.54 -8.40
C ASN A 319 27.46 -1.27 -9.21
N MET A 320 27.21 -2.08 -10.24
CA MET A 320 25.91 -2.12 -10.89
C MET A 320 24.90 -2.84 -9.98
N GLY A 321 23.74 -2.22 -9.76
CA GLY A 321 22.62 -2.76 -9.02
C GLY A 321 21.44 -3.12 -9.92
N ARG A 322 20.23 -2.83 -9.45
CA ARG A 322 18.99 -2.98 -10.22
C ARG A 322 19.06 -2.19 -11.53
N ALA A 323 18.46 -2.74 -12.59
CA ALA A 323 18.37 -2.08 -13.88
C ALA A 323 17.01 -2.34 -14.54
N HIS A 324 16.64 -1.45 -15.46
CA HIS A 324 15.47 -1.57 -16.33
C HIS A 324 15.86 -1.41 -17.79
N LEU A 325 15.13 -2.08 -18.67
CA LEU A 325 15.44 -2.26 -20.08
C LEU A 325 14.35 -1.62 -20.95
N ALA A 326 14.74 -1.05 -22.08
CA ALA A 326 13.78 -0.66 -23.11
C ALA A 326 14.31 -0.97 -24.50
N ILE A 327 13.49 -1.63 -25.32
CA ILE A 327 13.74 -1.86 -26.74
C ILE A 327 13.05 -0.75 -27.52
N ALA A 328 13.76 -0.09 -28.44
CA ALA A 328 13.17 0.95 -29.28
C ALA A 328 12.17 0.34 -30.28
N PRO A 329 10.86 0.69 -30.25
CA PRO A 329 9.89 0.10 -31.17
C PRO A 329 10.17 0.43 -32.64
N SER A 330 10.70 1.63 -32.91
CA SER A 330 11.10 2.09 -34.24
C SER A 330 12.33 1.38 -34.81
N SER A 331 13.14 0.74 -33.97
CA SER A 331 14.37 0.04 -34.38
C SER A 331 14.81 -0.91 -33.27
N GLN A 332 14.29 -2.15 -33.26
CA GLN A 332 14.48 -3.08 -32.14
C GLN A 332 15.92 -3.62 -31.96
N SER A 333 16.84 -3.30 -32.87
CA SER A 333 18.29 -3.46 -32.61
C SER A 333 18.82 -2.43 -31.62
N THR A 334 18.08 -1.35 -31.36
CA THR A 334 18.41 -0.36 -30.33
C THR A 334 17.77 -0.77 -29.00
N VAL A 335 18.62 -1.00 -28.00
CA VAL A 335 18.22 -1.38 -26.64
C VAL A 335 18.92 -0.45 -25.67
N TYR A 336 18.18 0.04 -24.68
CA TYR A 336 18.66 0.86 -23.58
C TYR A 336 18.59 0.10 -22.27
N ALA A 337 19.45 0.49 -21.33
CA ALA A 337 19.27 0.15 -19.93
C ALA A 337 19.59 1.37 -19.06
N ILE A 338 18.78 1.60 -18.02
CA ILE A 338 19.09 2.49 -16.90
C ILE A 338 19.48 1.62 -15.70
N ILE A 339 20.54 2.01 -15.00
CA ILE A 339 21.20 1.18 -13.99
C ILE A 339 21.36 2.00 -12.72
N ALA A 340 20.91 1.45 -11.59
CA ALA A 340 21.14 1.98 -10.25
C ALA A 340 22.50 1.53 -9.69
N SER A 341 23.06 2.33 -8.79
CA SER A 341 24.39 2.11 -8.21
C SER A 341 24.30 1.44 -6.84
N THR A 342 25.13 0.42 -6.61
CA THR A 342 25.34 -0.19 -5.28
C THR A 342 26.60 0.35 -4.59
N ALA A 343 27.26 1.35 -5.19
CA ALA A 343 28.47 1.94 -4.64
C ALA A 343 28.13 2.76 -3.39
N ALA A 344 28.86 2.52 -2.30
CA ALA A 344 28.76 3.38 -1.12
C ALA A 344 29.16 4.83 -1.45
N GLY A 345 28.44 5.79 -0.86
CA GLY A 345 28.72 7.23 -1.02
C GLY A 345 27.54 7.98 -1.62
N THR A 346 27.83 9.08 -2.31
CA THR A 346 26.85 10.05 -2.83
C THR A 346 25.78 9.43 -3.72
N PHE A 347 26.15 8.44 -4.55
CA PHE A 347 25.24 7.78 -5.48
C PHE A 347 24.84 6.36 -5.02
N ASN A 348 24.91 6.07 -3.72
CA ASN A 348 24.34 4.82 -3.23
C ASN A 348 22.84 4.79 -3.54
N ASN A 349 22.37 3.76 -4.23
CA ASN A 349 21.04 3.63 -4.84
C ASN A 349 20.69 4.66 -5.92
N GLY A 350 21.63 5.52 -6.31
CA GLY A 350 21.42 6.57 -7.31
C GLY A 350 21.68 6.08 -8.72
N LEU A 351 21.73 7.01 -9.67
CA LEU A 351 22.17 6.68 -11.02
C LEU A 351 23.57 6.04 -10.95
N HIS A 352 23.72 4.88 -11.58
CA HIS A 352 25.03 4.39 -12.00
C HIS A 352 25.31 4.92 -13.40
N LYS A 353 24.44 4.57 -14.36
CA LYS A 353 24.49 5.04 -15.75
C LYS A 353 23.28 4.65 -16.58
N ILE A 354 23.25 5.22 -17.78
CA ILE A 354 22.45 4.75 -18.90
C ILE A 354 23.38 4.23 -19.99
N ILE A 355 23.09 3.03 -20.48
CA ILE A 355 23.80 2.41 -21.59
C ILE A 355 22.84 2.15 -22.76
N ARG A 356 23.43 2.02 -23.95
CA ARG A 356 22.71 1.74 -25.19
C ARG A 356 23.52 0.82 -26.09
N SER A 357 22.86 -0.18 -26.66
CA SER A 357 23.32 -0.90 -27.86
C SER A 357 22.46 -0.49 -29.06
N THR A 358 23.04 -0.44 -30.26
CA THR A 358 22.32 -0.21 -31.53
C THR A 358 22.33 -1.43 -32.46
N THR A 359 22.98 -2.51 -32.01
CA THR A 359 23.22 -3.74 -32.78
C THR A 359 22.65 -4.97 -32.10
N GLY A 360 21.60 -4.81 -31.29
CA GLY A 360 20.82 -5.91 -30.72
C GLY A 360 21.30 -6.40 -29.36
N GLY A 361 22.04 -5.58 -28.61
CA GLY A 361 22.30 -5.81 -27.18
C GLY A 361 23.28 -6.94 -26.82
N GLY A 362 23.99 -7.48 -27.80
CA GLY A 362 24.98 -8.54 -27.57
C GLY A 362 26.20 -8.07 -26.76
N LEU A 363 26.98 -9.03 -26.25
CA LEU A 363 28.21 -8.77 -25.50
C LEU A 363 29.16 -7.84 -26.28
N GLY A 364 29.66 -6.79 -25.60
CA GLY A 364 30.58 -5.82 -26.18
C GLY A 364 29.95 -4.77 -27.12
N THR A 365 28.62 -4.76 -27.27
CA THR A 365 27.91 -3.78 -28.11
C THR A 365 27.37 -2.57 -27.35
N TRP A 366 27.41 -2.61 -26.02
CA TRP A 366 26.86 -1.57 -25.15
C TRP A 366 27.82 -0.38 -25.05
N SER A 367 27.25 0.83 -25.16
CA SER A 367 27.95 2.09 -25.01
C SER A 367 27.29 2.94 -23.91
N THR A 368 28.10 3.52 -23.02
CA THR A 368 27.61 4.50 -22.04
C THR A 368 27.08 5.73 -22.75
N ARG A 369 25.88 6.16 -22.38
CA ARG A 369 25.27 7.42 -22.84
C ARG A 369 25.49 8.53 -21.82
N VAL A 370 25.31 8.20 -20.55
CA VAL A 370 25.57 9.07 -19.41
C VAL A 370 25.85 8.23 -18.18
N ASP A 371 26.66 8.73 -17.25
CA ASP A 371 26.91 8.14 -15.95
C ASP A 371 26.87 9.20 -14.84
N ASN A 372 27.01 8.76 -13.58
CA ASN A 372 26.97 9.62 -12.41
C ASN A 372 28.18 10.55 -12.22
N THR A 373 29.12 10.55 -13.17
CA THR A 373 30.24 11.51 -13.20
C THR A 373 30.01 12.66 -14.19
N SER A 374 28.84 12.69 -14.83
CA SER A 374 28.46 13.74 -15.77
C SER A 374 28.57 15.14 -15.15
N ALA A 375 29.17 16.07 -15.89
CA ALA A 375 29.24 17.48 -15.46
C ALA A 375 27.87 18.20 -15.55
N THR A 376 26.93 17.63 -16.31
CA THR A 376 25.57 18.15 -16.41
C THR A 376 24.76 17.65 -15.21
N LYS A 377 24.23 18.56 -14.38
CA LYS A 377 23.48 18.20 -13.16
C LYS A 377 22.28 17.28 -13.44
N LEU A 378 21.40 17.65 -14.36
CA LEU A 378 20.21 16.83 -14.67
C LEU A 378 20.54 15.42 -15.17
N ASN A 379 21.76 15.20 -15.66
CA ASN A 379 22.22 13.89 -16.11
C ASN A 379 22.56 12.94 -14.96
N THR A 380 22.85 13.43 -13.76
CA THR A 380 23.26 12.61 -12.60
C THR A 380 22.10 12.27 -11.67
N VAL A 381 20.96 12.94 -11.80
CA VAL A 381 19.85 12.90 -10.83
C VAL A 381 18.68 12.02 -11.22
N LEU A 382 18.79 11.27 -12.32
CA LEU A 382 17.67 10.54 -12.93
C LEU A 382 16.96 9.55 -11.99
N LEU A 383 17.63 9.09 -10.93
CA LEU A 383 17.13 8.17 -9.90
C LEU A 383 17.26 8.79 -8.48
N SER A 384 17.09 10.11 -8.38
CA SER A 384 17.19 10.89 -7.15
C SER A 384 16.20 12.06 -7.19
N ASN A 385 15.88 12.64 -6.02
CA ASN A 385 15.04 13.84 -5.98
C ASN A 385 15.83 15.03 -6.58
N PRO A 386 15.35 15.65 -7.68
CA PRO A 386 16.08 16.71 -8.38
C PRO A 386 16.21 18.00 -7.57
N ILE A 387 15.22 18.34 -6.75
CA ILE A 387 15.29 19.57 -5.95
C ILE A 387 16.19 19.34 -4.76
N TYR A 388 15.99 18.27 -3.99
CA TYR A 388 16.87 17.96 -2.87
C TYR A 388 18.34 17.86 -3.31
N ALA A 389 18.61 17.23 -4.46
CA ALA A 389 19.94 17.12 -5.06
C ALA A 389 20.64 18.46 -5.27
N PHE A 390 19.93 19.44 -5.84
CA PHE A 390 20.56 20.65 -6.34
C PHE A 390 20.25 21.90 -5.55
N PHE A 391 19.24 21.89 -4.69
CA PHE A 391 18.76 23.06 -3.95
C PHE A 391 19.90 23.84 -3.27
N LEU A 392 20.65 23.18 -2.38
CA LEU A 392 21.76 23.82 -1.68
C LEU A 392 22.90 24.19 -2.66
N SER A 393 23.09 23.39 -3.70
CA SER A 393 24.12 23.66 -4.72
C SER A 393 23.84 24.90 -5.57
N CYS A 394 22.56 25.19 -5.81
CA CYS A 394 22.12 26.42 -6.47
C CYS A 394 22.34 27.65 -5.57
N ALA A 395 22.51 27.43 -4.26
CA ALA A 395 22.96 28.42 -3.28
C ALA A 395 24.47 28.32 -2.92
N GLY A 396 25.27 27.62 -3.75
CA GLY A 396 26.74 27.56 -3.60
C GLY A 396 27.29 26.48 -2.66
N GLN A 397 26.47 25.52 -2.23
CA GLN A 397 26.89 24.36 -1.42
C GLN A 397 27.18 23.13 -2.30
N PRO A 398 27.68 22.01 -1.73
CA PRO A 398 27.75 20.74 -2.47
C PRO A 398 26.38 20.16 -2.77
N ASP A 399 26.26 19.43 -3.89
CA ASP A 399 25.06 18.63 -4.22
C ASP A 399 24.77 17.59 -3.13
N GLN A 400 23.50 17.32 -2.85
CA GLN A 400 23.05 16.36 -1.85
C GLN A 400 22.02 15.40 -2.42
N TYR A 401 22.45 14.24 -2.89
CA TYR A 401 21.56 13.30 -3.55
C TYR A 401 20.74 12.49 -2.54
N LEU A 402 19.50 12.24 -2.94
CA LEU A 402 18.51 11.46 -2.21
C LEU A 402 17.97 10.44 -3.19
N ASN A 403 18.66 9.31 -3.21
CA ASN A 403 18.57 8.35 -4.28
C ASN A 403 17.56 7.24 -3.97
N GLN A 404 16.79 6.82 -4.98
CA GLN A 404 15.69 5.87 -4.82
C GLN A 404 15.67 4.78 -5.92
N GLY A 405 16.68 4.70 -6.79
CA GLY A 405 16.76 3.75 -7.91
C GLY A 405 16.74 2.25 -7.55
N TRP A 406 16.71 1.91 -6.26
CA TRP A 406 16.38 0.55 -5.82
C TRP A 406 14.88 0.25 -5.91
N TYR A 407 14.03 1.26 -5.73
CA TYR A 407 12.58 1.20 -5.63
C TYR A 407 11.86 1.64 -6.91
N ASP A 408 12.16 2.84 -7.41
CA ASP A 408 11.52 3.47 -8.56
C ASP A 408 12.50 3.64 -9.73
N THR A 409 12.27 2.88 -10.80
CA THR A 409 13.11 2.96 -11.99
C THR A 409 12.33 2.43 -13.16
N VAL A 410 12.20 3.24 -14.20
CA VAL A 410 11.59 2.86 -15.48
C VAL A 410 12.27 3.59 -16.63
N ILE A 411 12.37 2.93 -17.78
CA ILE A 411 12.85 3.53 -19.02
C ILE A 411 11.93 3.12 -20.17
N ALA A 412 11.63 4.05 -21.08
CA ALA A 412 10.84 3.79 -22.27
C ALA A 412 11.37 4.59 -23.46
N VAL A 413 11.21 4.04 -24.67
CA VAL A 413 11.68 4.68 -25.90
C VAL A 413 10.48 5.08 -26.75
N ASP A 414 10.54 6.29 -27.32
CA ASP A 414 9.52 6.79 -28.24
C ASP A 414 9.27 5.78 -29.39
N PRO A 415 8.02 5.39 -29.65
CA PRO A 415 7.70 4.39 -30.67
C PRO A 415 8.13 4.75 -32.10
N THR A 416 8.33 6.03 -32.39
CA THR A 416 8.69 6.55 -33.72
C THR A 416 10.14 7.01 -33.85
N ASN A 417 10.86 7.19 -32.73
CA ASN A 417 12.22 7.71 -32.74
C ASN A 417 13.11 7.07 -31.66
N ALA A 418 14.00 6.18 -32.06
CA ALA A 418 14.93 5.47 -31.16
C ALA A 418 15.93 6.38 -30.39
N ASN A 419 16.00 7.68 -30.71
CA ASN A 419 16.80 8.66 -29.96
C ASN A 419 15.98 9.49 -28.96
N THR A 420 14.65 9.38 -28.96
CA THR A 420 13.81 10.00 -27.93
C THR A 420 13.51 8.97 -26.86
N VAL A 421 13.95 9.23 -25.62
CA VAL A 421 13.92 8.27 -24.51
C VAL A 421 13.40 8.98 -23.28
N TRP A 422 12.62 8.26 -22.50
CA TRP A 422 12.02 8.70 -21.24
C TRP A 422 12.53 7.83 -20.11
N VAL A 423 12.76 8.46 -18.96
CA VAL A 423 13.12 7.79 -17.71
C VAL A 423 12.22 8.32 -16.62
N GLY A 424 11.85 7.43 -15.69
CA GLY A 424 11.23 7.79 -14.43
C GLY A 424 12.04 7.23 -13.26
N GLY A 425 12.23 8.07 -12.25
CA GLY A 425 12.50 7.72 -10.86
C GLY A 425 11.43 8.45 -10.04
N ILE A 426 11.83 9.37 -9.17
CA ILE A 426 10.88 10.23 -8.45
C ILE A 426 10.12 11.10 -9.46
N ASP A 427 10.88 11.77 -10.33
CA ASP A 427 10.35 12.58 -11.43
C ASP A 427 10.58 11.94 -12.81
N LEU A 428 9.87 12.44 -13.81
CA LEU A 428 10.04 12.10 -15.21
C LEU A 428 11.10 12.98 -15.88
N PHE A 429 11.95 12.34 -16.68
CA PHE A 429 12.96 12.96 -17.50
C PHE A 429 12.82 12.53 -18.96
N LYS A 430 13.15 13.44 -19.87
CA LYS A 430 13.13 13.18 -21.32
C LYS A 430 14.49 13.53 -21.94
N SER A 431 14.92 12.67 -22.85
CA SER A 431 16.07 12.86 -23.74
C SER A 431 15.62 12.81 -25.19
N THR A 432 16.26 13.58 -26.07
CA THR A 432 16.00 13.59 -27.53
C THR A 432 17.24 13.28 -28.37
N ASP A 433 18.36 12.95 -27.72
CA ASP A 433 19.67 12.68 -28.34
C ASP A 433 20.21 11.27 -28.01
N GLY A 434 19.28 10.36 -27.75
CA GLY A 434 19.54 8.96 -27.41
C GLY A 434 20.15 8.80 -26.03
N GLY A 435 19.69 9.57 -25.05
CA GLY A 435 20.07 9.45 -23.64
C GLY A 435 21.39 10.12 -23.26
N ALA A 436 21.94 11.01 -24.10
CA ALA A 436 23.19 11.72 -23.79
C ALA A 436 22.94 12.96 -22.93
N ASN A 437 21.81 13.63 -23.11
CA ASN A 437 21.35 14.73 -22.25
C ASN A 437 19.89 14.55 -21.85
N TRP A 438 19.59 14.97 -20.62
CA TRP A 438 18.28 14.84 -19.98
C TRP A 438 17.76 16.18 -19.50
N ALA A 439 16.43 16.30 -19.53
CA ALA A 439 15.69 17.46 -19.06
C ALA A 439 14.44 17.01 -18.31
N LEU A 440 14.04 17.76 -17.28
CA LEU A 440 12.86 17.47 -16.45
C LEU A 440 11.57 17.58 -17.27
N ALA A 441 10.62 16.68 -16.99
CA ALA A 441 9.30 16.61 -17.62
C ALA A 441 8.13 16.59 -16.61
N SER A 442 8.39 16.36 -15.33
CA SER A 442 7.44 16.51 -14.22
C SER A 442 8.08 17.18 -13.00
N LEU A 443 7.23 17.55 -12.03
CA LEU A 443 7.61 17.94 -10.67
C LEU A 443 6.59 17.35 -9.68
N TRP A 444 7.04 16.43 -8.82
CA TRP A 444 6.14 15.66 -7.95
C TRP A 444 5.49 16.43 -6.79
N TRP A 445 6.12 17.47 -6.26
CA TRP A 445 5.66 18.18 -5.06
C TRP A 445 4.66 19.32 -5.37
N ASN A 446 4.62 19.79 -6.63
CA ASN A 446 3.83 20.95 -7.03
C ASN A 446 2.47 20.55 -7.63
N ASP A 447 1.60 20.00 -6.80
CA ASP A 447 0.26 19.47 -7.13
C ASP A 447 -0.71 20.45 -7.80
N THR A 448 -0.42 21.75 -7.75
CA THR A 448 -1.23 22.79 -8.41
C THR A 448 -0.72 23.16 -9.82
N ALA A 449 0.46 22.69 -10.21
CA ALA A 449 1.07 23.04 -11.50
C ALA A 449 0.77 22.03 -12.60
N ALA A 450 0.81 22.49 -13.85
CA ALA A 450 0.71 21.64 -15.05
C ALA A 450 1.86 20.60 -15.20
N TRP A 451 2.85 20.66 -14.31
CA TRP A 451 3.97 19.72 -14.20
C TRP A 451 3.68 18.53 -13.30
N TYR A 452 2.63 18.59 -12.49
CA TYR A 452 2.39 17.59 -11.47
C TYR A 452 2.15 16.21 -12.07
N VAL A 453 3.00 15.30 -11.61
CA VAL A 453 2.84 13.85 -11.68
C VAL A 453 3.34 13.36 -10.33
N HIS A 454 2.57 12.55 -9.63
CA HIS A 454 2.99 12.00 -8.34
C HIS A 454 4.36 11.33 -8.43
N ALA A 455 5.13 11.31 -7.33
CA ALA A 455 6.42 10.63 -7.23
C ALA A 455 6.34 9.12 -7.54
N ASP A 456 7.51 8.49 -7.69
CA ASP A 456 7.70 7.03 -7.81
C ASP A 456 7.21 6.40 -9.11
N GLN A 457 7.87 6.73 -10.22
CA GLN A 457 7.48 6.21 -11.53
C GLN A 457 7.83 4.72 -11.69
N HIS A 458 6.80 3.89 -11.92
CA HIS A 458 6.96 2.44 -12.12
C HIS A 458 6.69 1.98 -13.56
N ALA A 459 5.88 2.71 -14.33
CA ALA A 459 5.58 2.35 -15.72
C ALA A 459 5.46 3.58 -16.63
N ILE A 460 5.92 3.44 -17.89
CA ILE A 460 5.70 4.40 -18.97
C ILE A 460 5.20 3.64 -20.19
N VAL A 461 4.00 3.97 -20.68
CA VAL A 461 3.34 3.27 -21.78
C VAL A 461 2.85 4.25 -22.83
N PHE A 462 3.24 4.04 -24.09
CA PHE A 462 2.73 4.84 -25.21
C PHE A 462 1.44 4.26 -25.74
N HIS A 463 0.54 5.14 -26.20
CA HIS A 463 -0.68 4.71 -26.86
C HIS A 463 -0.38 3.83 -28.10
N PRO A 464 -1.10 2.72 -28.36
CA PRO A 464 -0.81 1.81 -29.48
C PRO A 464 -0.76 2.49 -30.87
N ASN A 465 -1.65 3.46 -31.11
CA ASN A 465 -1.66 4.30 -32.32
C ASN A 465 -0.75 5.56 -32.23
N TYR A 466 0.23 5.59 -31.34
CA TYR A 466 1.18 6.70 -31.23
C TYR A 466 1.94 6.88 -32.54
N ASN A 467 2.04 8.12 -33.02
CA ASN A 467 2.76 8.44 -34.25
C ASN A 467 3.66 9.68 -34.13
N GLY A 468 3.83 10.22 -32.92
CA GLY A 468 4.69 11.35 -32.64
C GLY A 468 4.23 12.69 -33.22
N VAL A 469 3.09 12.74 -33.94
CA VAL A 469 2.58 13.95 -34.60
C VAL A 469 1.13 14.21 -34.19
N ALA A 470 0.19 13.42 -34.71
CA ALA A 470 -1.24 13.58 -34.43
C ALA A 470 -1.66 12.90 -33.12
N ASN A 471 -0.99 11.80 -32.76
CA ASN A 471 -1.17 11.12 -31.48
C ASN A 471 0.19 11.04 -30.78
N GLN A 472 0.32 11.81 -29.71
CA GLN A 472 1.49 11.85 -28.84
C GLN A 472 1.14 11.38 -27.42
N THR A 473 0.11 10.54 -27.30
CA THR A 473 -0.42 10.13 -26.01
C THR A 473 0.53 9.15 -25.32
N MET A 474 0.91 9.48 -24.09
CA MET A 474 1.73 8.67 -23.20
C MET A 474 1.08 8.64 -21.82
N TYR A 475 1.14 7.48 -21.19
CA TYR A 475 0.63 7.22 -19.86
C TYR A 475 1.78 6.84 -18.94
N VAL A 476 1.65 7.18 -17.67
CA VAL A 476 2.60 6.79 -16.62
C VAL A 476 1.82 6.25 -15.42
N ALA A 477 2.42 5.30 -14.70
CA ALA A 477 1.87 4.76 -13.46
C ALA A 477 2.91 4.86 -12.34
N ASN A 478 2.44 5.16 -11.14
CA ASN A 478 3.24 5.49 -9.97
C ASN A 478 2.45 5.29 -8.66
N ASP A 479 2.97 5.77 -7.54
CA ASP A 479 2.37 5.61 -6.21
C ASP A 479 1.13 6.49 -5.97
N GLY A 480 0.92 7.48 -6.84
CA GLY A 480 -0.31 8.27 -6.94
C GLY A 480 -1.27 7.79 -8.02
N GLY A 481 -1.09 6.58 -8.56
CA GLY A 481 -1.98 6.00 -9.57
C GLY A 481 -1.52 6.26 -11.01
N ILE A 482 -2.40 6.80 -11.86
CA ILE A 482 -2.22 6.83 -13.32
C ILE A 482 -2.35 8.25 -13.86
N TYR A 483 -1.40 8.66 -14.71
CA TYR A 483 -1.37 9.97 -15.36
C TYR A 483 -1.22 9.84 -16.87
N ARG A 484 -1.69 10.86 -17.60
CA ARG A 484 -1.59 10.93 -19.06
C ARG A 484 -1.12 12.30 -19.53
N THR A 485 -0.26 12.32 -20.54
CA THR A 485 0.00 13.48 -21.39
C THR A 485 -0.42 13.18 -22.84
N ASN A 486 -0.94 14.20 -23.54
CA ASN A 486 -1.16 14.17 -24.99
C ASN A 486 -0.06 14.91 -25.78
N ALA A 487 1.03 15.29 -25.09
CA ALA A 487 2.08 16.15 -25.60
C ALA A 487 3.47 15.52 -25.36
N ALA A 488 3.59 14.19 -25.44
CA ALA A 488 4.87 13.53 -25.20
C ALA A 488 5.99 14.05 -26.13
N VAL A 489 5.68 14.47 -27.37
CA VAL A 489 6.68 15.10 -28.24
C VAL A 489 6.72 16.61 -28.03
N SER A 490 5.58 17.29 -28.11
CA SER A 490 5.47 18.75 -28.15
C SER A 490 5.63 19.45 -26.80
N GLY A 491 5.57 18.71 -25.69
CA GLY A 491 5.75 19.24 -24.35
C GLY A 491 7.15 19.76 -24.10
N THR A 492 7.23 20.85 -23.34
CA THR A 492 8.45 21.57 -23.01
C THR A 492 9.07 21.03 -21.74
N THR A 493 10.32 20.57 -21.84
CA THR A 493 11.14 20.14 -20.70
C THR A 493 11.86 21.32 -20.05
N SER A 494 12.32 21.16 -18.82
CA SER A 494 13.22 22.12 -18.18
C SER A 494 14.66 21.59 -18.10
N THR A 495 15.61 22.41 -18.57
CA THR A 495 17.05 22.14 -18.45
C THR A 495 17.68 22.88 -17.25
N ASP A 496 16.89 23.66 -16.50
CA ASP A 496 17.35 24.38 -15.32
C ASP A 496 17.07 23.52 -14.08
N ALA A 497 18.13 22.98 -13.50
CA ALA A 497 18.07 22.17 -12.29
C ALA A 497 17.77 22.99 -11.03
N CYS A 498 18.00 24.31 -11.06
CA CYS A 498 17.87 25.21 -9.92
C CYS A 498 16.51 25.90 -9.88
N ASN A 499 15.95 26.17 -11.05
CA ASN A 499 14.66 26.83 -11.18
C ASN A 499 13.88 26.21 -12.34
N PRO A 500 13.36 24.97 -12.16
CA PRO A 500 12.61 24.31 -13.20
C PRO A 500 11.40 25.18 -13.61
N ALA A 501 11.23 25.34 -14.92
CA ALA A 501 10.33 26.36 -15.49
C ALA A 501 8.88 26.21 -15.00
N SER A 502 8.21 27.30 -14.64
CA SER A 502 6.85 27.27 -14.07
C SER A 502 5.72 26.96 -15.07
N THR A 503 6.02 26.77 -16.36
CA THR A 503 5.01 26.55 -17.41
C THR A 503 5.30 25.28 -18.21
N SER A 504 4.76 24.15 -17.76
CA SER A 504 4.79 22.90 -18.51
C SER A 504 3.78 22.99 -19.64
N THR A 505 4.12 22.39 -20.76
CA THR A 505 3.15 22.13 -21.84
C THR A 505 2.89 20.63 -22.00
N PHE A 506 3.38 19.78 -21.09
CA PHE A 506 3.01 18.36 -21.07
C PHE A 506 1.55 18.15 -20.70
N GLY A 507 0.94 19.02 -19.87
CA GLY A 507 -0.49 18.99 -19.60
C GLY A 507 -0.95 17.67 -18.99
N TRP A 508 -0.26 17.24 -17.92
CA TRP A 508 -0.55 15.99 -17.22
C TRP A 508 -1.98 15.97 -16.69
N THR A 509 -2.66 14.84 -16.89
CA THR A 509 -4.02 14.59 -16.43
C THR A 509 -4.02 13.34 -15.56
N THR A 510 -4.47 13.42 -14.30
CA THR A 510 -4.73 12.24 -13.47
C THR A 510 -5.92 11.44 -14.01
N LEU A 511 -5.85 10.11 -13.92
CA LEU A 511 -6.83 9.17 -14.45
C LEU A 511 -7.39 8.24 -13.36
N ASN A 512 -7.36 8.66 -12.10
CA ASN A 512 -7.72 7.82 -10.94
C ASN A 512 -9.25 7.71 -10.68
N ASN A 513 -10.10 8.06 -11.65
CA ASN A 513 -11.55 8.05 -11.45
C ASN A 513 -12.11 6.63 -11.43
N GLY A 514 -12.87 6.27 -10.39
CA GLY A 514 -13.34 4.91 -10.16
C GLY A 514 -12.23 3.92 -9.82
N TYR A 515 -11.05 4.38 -9.37
CA TYR A 515 -9.88 3.53 -9.11
C TYR A 515 -9.61 3.46 -7.60
N ASN A 516 -10.22 2.48 -6.92
CA ASN A 516 -10.21 2.39 -5.45
C ASN A 516 -9.01 1.57 -4.97
N VAL A 517 -7.83 2.17 -4.98
CA VAL A 517 -6.56 1.50 -4.64
C VAL A 517 -5.78 2.18 -3.52
N THR A 518 -6.39 3.16 -2.86
CA THR A 518 -5.73 3.95 -1.82
C THR A 518 -5.38 3.08 -0.62
N GLN A 519 -4.20 3.35 -0.04
CA GLN A 519 -3.56 2.56 0.99
C GLN A 519 -3.62 3.29 2.34
N PHE A 520 -4.58 2.93 3.21
CA PHE A 520 -4.71 3.57 4.52
C PHE A 520 -3.73 2.99 5.55
N TYR A 521 -3.27 3.82 6.48
CA TYR A 521 -2.62 3.37 7.72
C TYR A 521 -3.58 3.41 8.92
N HIS A 522 -4.50 4.39 8.93
CA HIS A 522 -5.48 4.59 10.00
C HIS A 522 -6.67 5.41 9.49
N GLY A 523 -7.80 5.34 10.19
CA GLY A 523 -8.96 6.18 9.89
C GLY A 523 -9.87 6.43 11.09
N ASP A 524 -10.75 7.43 10.96
CA ASP A 524 -11.74 7.79 11.97
C ASP A 524 -13.04 8.27 11.31
N THR A 525 -14.17 7.97 11.95
CA THR A 525 -15.52 8.32 11.48
C THR A 525 -16.08 9.44 12.34
N TYR A 526 -16.72 10.42 11.69
CA TYR A 526 -17.39 11.49 12.41
C TYR A 526 -18.63 10.95 13.13
N PRO A 527 -19.05 11.53 14.28
CA PRO A 527 -20.21 11.07 15.06
C PRO A 527 -21.54 10.94 14.30
N SER A 528 -21.66 11.52 13.11
CA SER A 528 -22.84 11.37 12.26
C SER A 528 -22.85 10.07 11.44
N GLY A 529 -21.73 9.36 11.34
CA GLY A 529 -21.50 8.23 10.44
C GLY A 529 -21.40 8.61 8.95
N THR A 530 -21.70 9.87 8.59
CA THR A 530 -21.79 10.32 7.19
C THR A 530 -20.48 10.81 6.61
N THR A 531 -19.50 11.13 7.45
CA THR A 531 -18.20 11.71 7.09
C THR A 531 -17.11 10.91 7.77
N PHE A 532 -16.01 10.67 7.08
CA PHE A 532 -14.88 9.89 7.57
C PHE A 532 -13.62 10.37 6.88
N PHE A 533 -12.48 10.13 7.53
CA PHE A 533 -11.18 10.53 7.02
C PHE A 533 -10.10 9.59 7.54
N GLY A 534 -8.95 9.61 6.90
CA GLY A 534 -7.85 8.74 7.29
C GLY A 534 -6.55 9.12 6.61
N GLY A 535 -5.47 8.75 7.26
CA GLY A 535 -4.12 8.88 6.74
C GLY A 535 -3.79 7.75 5.77
N THR A 536 -3.13 8.09 4.67
CA THR A 536 -2.81 7.17 3.57
C THR A 536 -1.34 7.25 3.19
N GLN A 537 -0.81 6.14 2.69
CA GLN A 537 0.54 6.04 2.15
C GLN A 537 0.67 6.91 0.91
N ASP A 538 1.69 7.79 0.91
CA ASP A 538 2.10 8.74 -0.15
C ASP A 538 1.05 9.77 -0.60
N ASN A 539 -0.22 9.57 -0.26
CA ASN A 539 -1.37 10.26 -0.81
C ASN A 539 -2.09 11.15 0.23
N GLY A 540 -1.44 11.43 1.36
CA GLY A 540 -1.89 12.37 2.37
C GLY A 540 -2.96 11.85 3.32
N THR A 541 -3.59 12.77 4.03
CA THR A 541 -4.82 12.53 4.80
C THR A 541 -6.02 12.93 3.95
N ASN A 542 -6.88 11.96 3.66
CA ASN A 542 -8.03 12.12 2.79
C ASN A 542 -9.34 12.10 3.58
N ARG A 543 -10.32 12.88 3.14
CA ARG A 543 -11.68 12.92 3.72
C ARG A 543 -12.76 12.63 2.68
N GLY A 544 -13.70 11.77 3.06
CA GLY A 544 -14.85 11.35 2.24
C GLY A 544 -16.19 11.44 2.98
N THR A 545 -17.24 11.03 2.29
CA THR A 545 -18.61 11.00 2.84
C THR A 545 -19.41 9.82 2.29
N THR A 546 -20.51 9.45 2.94
CA THR A 546 -21.43 8.41 2.44
C THR A 546 -22.16 8.80 1.17
N ALA A 547 -22.17 10.09 0.80
CA ALA A 547 -22.85 10.61 -0.38
C ALA A 547 -22.01 10.54 -1.67
N SER A 548 -20.70 10.31 -1.57
CA SER A 548 -19.76 10.37 -2.69
C SER A 548 -18.54 9.51 -2.43
N THR A 549 -18.13 8.72 -3.42
CA THR A 549 -16.86 7.99 -3.40
C THR A 549 -15.66 8.87 -3.77
N SER A 550 -15.89 10.11 -4.21
CA SER A 550 -14.83 11.11 -4.38
C SER A 550 -14.48 11.76 -3.04
N TRP A 551 -13.18 11.82 -2.76
CA TRP A 551 -12.59 12.33 -1.53
C TRP A 551 -11.72 13.56 -1.82
N THR A 552 -11.35 14.26 -0.76
CA THR A 552 -10.49 15.44 -0.81
C THR A 552 -9.33 15.28 0.16
N GLU A 553 -8.11 15.52 -0.32
CA GLU A 553 -6.93 15.66 0.53
C GLU A 553 -7.10 16.90 1.43
N ILE A 554 -6.95 16.71 2.74
CA ILE A 554 -6.98 17.80 3.74
C ILE A 554 -5.59 18.08 4.33
N ASN A 555 -4.62 17.18 4.09
CA ASN A 555 -3.21 17.35 4.43
C ASN A 555 -2.37 16.39 3.56
N GLY A 556 -1.16 16.77 3.14
CA GLY A 556 -0.35 15.96 2.21
C GLY A 556 0.79 15.18 2.87
N GLY A 557 1.63 14.54 2.04
CA GLY A 557 2.71 13.62 2.47
C GLY A 557 2.18 12.21 2.73
N ASP A 558 2.85 11.42 3.56
CA ASP A 558 2.18 10.31 4.24
C ASP A 558 1.20 10.88 5.27
N GLY A 559 -0.03 10.35 5.30
CA GLY A 559 -0.96 10.59 6.39
C GLY A 559 -0.96 9.42 7.36
N GLY A 560 -0.84 9.67 8.66
CA GLY A 560 -0.85 8.63 9.69
C GLY A 560 -2.14 8.59 10.52
N TYR A 561 -1.99 8.53 11.85
CA TYR A 561 -3.13 8.46 12.77
C TYR A 561 -3.99 9.73 12.68
N VAL A 562 -5.31 9.57 12.89
CA VAL A 562 -6.28 10.68 12.85
C VAL A 562 -7.24 10.60 14.02
N ALA A 563 -7.79 11.75 14.45
CA ALA A 563 -8.90 11.79 15.40
C ALA A 563 -9.79 13.02 15.19
N VAL A 564 -11.10 12.87 15.31
CA VAL A 564 -12.07 13.98 15.36
C VAL A 564 -12.64 14.15 16.77
N ASP A 565 -12.78 15.40 17.23
CA ASP A 565 -13.48 15.66 18.49
C ASP A 565 -14.99 15.39 18.31
N PRO A 566 -15.58 14.44 19.06
CA PRO A 566 -16.97 14.05 18.88
C PRO A 566 -17.97 15.14 19.29
N SER A 567 -17.54 16.11 20.10
CA SER A 567 -18.37 17.24 20.55
C SER A 567 -18.23 18.48 19.65
N ASN A 568 -17.16 18.57 18.87
CA ASN A 568 -16.89 19.67 17.96
C ASN A 568 -16.07 19.19 16.75
N THR A 569 -16.77 18.78 15.69
CA THR A 569 -16.18 18.23 14.47
C THR A 569 -15.36 19.23 13.63
N ASN A 570 -15.17 20.47 14.10
CA ASN A 570 -14.17 21.39 13.57
C ASN A 570 -12.77 21.12 14.12
N VAL A 571 -12.66 20.42 15.25
CA VAL A 571 -11.39 20.04 15.84
C VAL A 571 -10.99 18.68 15.31
N LEU A 572 -9.90 18.68 14.53
CA LEU A 572 -9.31 17.48 13.94
C LEU A 572 -7.86 17.38 14.35
N PHE A 573 -7.40 16.16 14.55
CA PHE A 573 -5.99 15.81 14.69
C PHE A 573 -5.61 14.86 13.57
N LEU A 574 -4.40 15.05 13.08
CA LEU A 574 -3.75 14.10 12.18
C LEU A 574 -2.27 14.06 12.50
N GLU A 575 -1.62 12.99 12.09
CA GLU A 575 -0.18 12.83 12.07
C GLU A 575 0.25 12.61 10.61
N THR A 576 1.48 12.99 10.25
CA THR A 576 2.04 12.68 8.94
C THR A 576 3.10 11.60 9.06
N THR A 577 4.26 11.94 9.63
CA THR A 577 5.28 10.96 10.02
C THR A 577 6.00 11.34 11.32
N ASN A 578 6.48 10.33 12.04
CA ASN A 578 7.28 10.43 13.27
C ASN A 578 6.59 11.17 14.43
N LEU A 579 6.84 12.46 14.58
CA LEU A 579 6.26 13.30 15.64
C LEU A 579 5.68 14.55 15.01
N SER A 580 4.90 14.39 13.95
CA SER A 580 4.28 15.51 13.24
C SER A 580 2.77 15.56 13.47
N ILE A 581 2.36 15.57 14.75
CA ILE A 581 0.94 15.72 15.09
C ILE A 581 0.52 17.15 14.79
N ARG A 582 -0.52 17.32 13.98
CA ARG A 582 -1.11 18.60 13.62
C ARG A 582 -2.57 18.68 14.04
N LYS A 583 -3.02 19.90 14.33
CA LYS A 583 -4.37 20.19 14.76
C LYS A 583 -5.03 21.18 13.81
N SER A 584 -6.30 20.93 13.51
CA SER A 584 -7.22 21.91 12.92
C SER A 584 -8.26 22.33 13.95
N THR A 585 -8.74 23.56 13.86
CA THR A 585 -9.90 24.09 14.62
C THR A 585 -10.98 24.65 13.71
N ASN A 586 -10.85 24.44 12.40
CA ASN A 586 -11.74 24.96 11.35
C ASN A 586 -12.13 23.86 10.35
N GLY A 587 -12.29 22.63 10.86
CA GLY A 587 -12.80 21.50 10.08
C GLY A 587 -11.84 21.04 8.98
N GLY A 588 -10.53 21.16 9.21
CA GLY A 588 -9.49 20.70 8.29
C GLY A 588 -9.17 21.67 7.15
N THR A 589 -9.59 22.94 7.25
CA THR A 589 -9.21 23.96 6.25
C THR A 589 -7.74 24.34 6.40
N THR A 590 -7.26 24.45 7.64
CA THR A 590 -5.86 24.70 7.96
C THR A 590 -5.43 23.83 9.14
N PHE A 591 -4.15 23.48 9.18
CA PHE A 591 -3.52 22.70 10.24
C PHE A 591 -2.30 23.44 10.81
N THR A 592 -2.09 23.31 12.11
CA THR A 592 -0.91 23.83 12.81
C THR A 592 -0.28 22.74 13.66
N ASP A 593 1.04 22.79 13.85
CA ASP A 593 1.77 21.85 14.70
C ASP A 593 1.18 21.80 16.12
N SER A 594 1.03 20.58 16.63
CA SER A 594 0.41 20.28 17.92
C SER A 594 1.33 19.39 18.74
N ILE A 595 2.62 19.74 18.82
CA ILE A 595 3.65 18.98 19.56
C ILE A 595 4.37 19.81 20.63
N THR A 596 3.91 21.05 20.88
CA THR A 596 4.53 21.97 21.85
C THR A 596 4.64 21.29 23.22
N GLY A 597 5.86 21.29 23.79
CA GLY A 597 6.14 20.71 25.11
C GLY A 597 6.73 19.29 25.07
N ILE A 598 6.65 18.59 23.94
CA ILE A 598 7.37 17.33 23.73
C ILE A 598 8.85 17.66 23.50
N THR A 599 9.72 17.16 24.37
CA THR A 599 11.17 17.39 24.31
C THR A 599 11.96 16.19 23.81
N GLU A 600 11.27 15.07 23.57
CA GLU A 600 11.85 13.86 23.01
C GLU A 600 12.13 14.03 21.51
N SER A 601 13.22 13.42 21.04
CA SER A 601 13.56 13.40 19.62
C SER A 601 12.51 12.65 18.81
N SER A 602 12.09 13.21 17.67
CA SER A 602 11.14 12.54 16.75
C SER A 602 11.62 11.17 16.28
N ALA A 603 12.94 10.97 16.14
CA ALA A 603 13.54 9.66 15.82
C ALA A 603 13.30 8.54 16.86
N ASN A 604 12.67 8.82 18.00
CA ASN A 604 12.22 7.82 18.96
C ASN A 604 10.74 7.42 18.77
N PHE A 605 10.02 8.07 17.85
CA PHE A 605 8.62 7.77 17.52
C PHE A 605 8.57 6.88 16.27
N GLN A 606 7.43 6.21 16.08
CA GLN A 606 7.21 5.36 14.91
C GLN A 606 7.10 6.19 13.63
N PHE A 607 7.43 5.62 12.46
CA PHE A 607 7.24 6.29 11.18
C PHE A 607 5.79 6.78 11.02
N ILE A 608 4.80 5.89 11.22
CA ILE A 608 3.41 6.27 11.41
C ILE A 608 3.11 6.21 12.91
N ASN A 609 3.06 7.37 13.55
CA ASN A 609 3.04 7.42 15.00
C ASN A 609 1.63 7.41 15.60
N PRO A 610 1.32 6.45 16.49
CA PRO A 610 0.02 6.37 17.10
C PRO A 610 -0.19 7.47 18.13
N PHE A 611 -1.38 8.08 18.08
CA PHE A 611 -1.91 8.88 19.17
C PHE A 611 -3.39 8.51 19.39
N LEU A 612 -3.90 8.81 20.58
CA LEU A 612 -5.27 8.49 20.96
C LEU A 612 -5.92 9.68 21.66
N MET A 613 -7.14 10.02 21.24
CA MET A 613 -8.03 10.92 21.99
C MET A 613 -8.73 10.14 23.10
N ASP A 614 -8.72 10.66 24.33
CA ASP A 614 -9.39 10.02 25.46
C ASP A 614 -10.91 10.00 25.22
N PRO A 615 -11.56 8.82 25.15
CA PRO A 615 -12.99 8.71 24.86
C PRO A 615 -13.87 9.33 25.96
N ASN A 616 -13.30 9.62 27.13
CA ASN A 616 -14.00 10.25 28.24
C ASN A 616 -13.83 11.77 28.27
N ASN A 617 -12.84 12.32 27.55
CA ASN A 617 -12.52 13.74 27.56
C ASN A 617 -11.71 14.13 26.32
N SER A 618 -12.36 14.76 25.33
CA SER A 618 -11.72 15.19 24.08
C SER A 618 -10.63 16.27 24.26
N GLN A 619 -10.48 16.85 25.46
CA GLN A 619 -9.35 17.72 25.79
C GLN A 619 -8.06 16.93 26.08
N ARG A 620 -8.14 15.63 26.28
CA ARG A 620 -6.99 14.77 26.59
C ARG A 620 -6.62 13.91 25.39
N LEU A 621 -5.35 13.95 25.03
CA LEU A 621 -4.76 13.06 24.04
C LEU A 621 -3.46 12.44 24.59
N TRP A 622 -3.11 11.27 24.06
CA TRP A 622 -1.91 10.50 24.39
C TRP A 622 -1.10 10.24 23.13
N THR A 623 0.23 10.28 23.26
CA THR A 623 1.18 9.87 22.23
C THR A 623 2.49 9.45 22.89
N GLY A 624 3.41 8.78 22.18
CA GLY A 624 4.66 8.37 22.80
C GLY A 624 5.69 7.78 21.86
N GLY A 625 6.96 8.10 22.13
CA GLY A 625 8.12 7.43 21.56
C GLY A 625 8.65 6.42 22.58
N ARG A 626 9.86 6.67 23.11
CA ARG A 626 10.40 5.92 24.27
C ARG A 626 9.89 6.44 25.61
N THR A 627 9.21 7.57 25.57
CA THR A 627 8.56 8.23 26.72
C THR A 627 7.09 8.50 26.37
N LEU A 628 6.22 8.42 27.38
CA LEU A 628 4.77 8.62 27.21
C LEU A 628 4.41 10.09 27.47
N TRP A 629 3.62 10.67 26.58
CA TRP A 629 3.24 12.09 26.60
C TRP A 629 1.72 12.25 26.64
N ARG A 630 1.26 13.24 27.40
CA ARG A 630 -0.15 13.59 27.56
C ARG A 630 -0.38 15.08 27.40
N THR A 631 -1.45 15.46 26.72
CA THR A 631 -2.03 16.80 26.77
C THR A 631 -3.35 16.74 27.52
N ASP A 632 -3.70 17.79 28.27
CA ASP A 632 -5.04 17.97 28.89
C ASP A 632 -5.74 19.23 28.35
N ASN A 633 -5.18 19.85 27.32
CA ASN A 633 -5.66 21.08 26.71
C ASN A 633 -5.73 20.98 25.19
N GLN A 634 -6.14 19.81 24.72
CA GLN A 634 -6.45 19.50 23.33
C GLN A 634 -5.26 19.82 22.41
N GLY A 635 -4.08 19.35 22.76
CA GLY A 635 -2.87 19.44 21.95
C GLY A 635 -2.18 20.82 21.96
N THR A 636 -2.66 21.77 22.78
CA THR A 636 -2.01 23.10 22.91
C THR A 636 -0.62 22.96 23.54
N SER A 637 -0.49 22.10 24.54
CA SER A 637 0.79 21.73 25.14
C SER A 637 0.77 20.31 25.67
N TRP A 638 1.89 19.62 25.54
CA TRP A 638 2.11 18.27 26.03
C TRP A 638 3.00 18.28 27.27
N THR A 639 2.75 17.31 28.13
CA THR A 639 3.49 17.05 29.36
C THR A 639 3.94 15.61 29.37
N GLN A 640 5.15 15.38 29.87
CA GLN A 640 5.66 14.03 30.06
C GLN A 640 4.84 13.32 31.15
N ALA A 641 4.32 12.14 30.83
CA ALA A 641 3.40 11.37 31.66
C ALA A 641 3.95 10.00 32.09
N SER A 642 5.24 9.74 31.85
CA SER A 642 5.98 8.60 32.39
C SER A 642 7.38 9.01 32.82
N VAL A 643 8.07 8.18 33.61
CA VAL A 643 9.53 8.34 33.78
C VAL A 643 10.24 8.30 32.42
N THR A 644 11.34 9.05 32.29
CA THR A 644 12.15 9.10 31.06
C THR A 644 12.73 7.73 30.77
N ASN A 645 12.67 7.28 29.52
CA ASN A 645 13.06 5.93 29.12
C ASN A 645 12.40 4.89 30.04
N GLN A 646 11.07 4.98 30.20
CA GLN A 646 10.25 4.05 30.97
C GLN A 646 10.81 2.64 30.76
N THR A 647 11.33 2.02 31.83
CA THR A 647 12.03 0.73 31.76
C THR A 647 11.18 -0.28 30.97
N GLY A 648 11.75 -0.80 29.87
CA GLY A 648 11.02 -1.57 28.84
C GLY A 648 10.75 -0.76 27.56
N VAL A 649 10.09 0.40 27.67
CA VAL A 649 9.88 1.40 26.58
C VAL A 649 11.19 2.15 26.25
N GLY A 650 12.20 2.09 27.12
CA GLY A 650 13.47 2.81 26.97
C GLY A 650 14.35 2.45 25.77
N THR A 651 13.95 1.47 24.94
CA THR A 651 14.62 1.15 23.66
C THR A 651 13.70 1.18 22.44
N ASN A 652 12.38 1.02 22.62
CA ASN A 652 11.41 0.80 21.54
C ASN A 652 10.31 1.87 21.57
N SER A 653 9.66 2.12 20.45
CA SER A 653 8.60 3.13 20.37
C SER A 653 7.24 2.55 20.77
N VAL A 654 6.31 3.40 21.21
CA VAL A 654 4.91 3.02 21.39
C VAL A 654 4.28 2.72 20.02
N ALA A 655 3.52 1.63 19.95
CA ALA A 655 2.84 1.12 18.76
C ALA A 655 1.31 1.21 18.86
N SER A 656 0.75 1.22 20.06
CA SER A 656 -0.71 1.28 20.26
C SER A 656 -1.11 1.87 21.62
N TRP A 657 -2.36 2.34 21.71
CA TRP A 657 -2.91 2.98 22.90
C TRP A 657 -4.34 2.51 23.18
N ALA A 658 -4.72 2.48 24.46
CA ALA A 658 -6.12 2.40 24.86
C ALA A 658 -6.37 3.14 26.17
N VAL A 659 -7.50 3.85 26.26
CA VAL A 659 -8.00 4.44 27.50
C VAL A 659 -9.31 3.75 27.87
N GLN A 660 -9.47 3.41 29.15
CA GLN A 660 -10.65 2.72 29.63
C GLN A 660 -11.92 3.60 29.52
N PRO A 661 -13.00 3.12 28.87
CA PRO A 661 -14.29 3.80 28.88
C PRO A 661 -14.81 4.00 30.31
N GLY A 662 -15.28 5.20 30.61
CA GLY A 662 -15.70 5.65 31.92
C GLY A 662 -14.58 5.97 32.92
N ASN A 663 -13.30 5.76 32.57
CA ASN A 663 -12.19 5.95 33.51
C ASN A 663 -10.87 6.37 32.84
N SER A 664 -10.65 7.67 32.72
CA SER A 664 -9.41 8.25 32.17
C SER A 664 -8.14 7.97 32.96
N ASP A 665 -8.21 7.41 34.18
CA ASP A 665 -7.01 7.06 34.94
C ASP A 665 -6.40 5.73 34.51
N VAL A 666 -7.17 4.86 33.87
CA VAL A 666 -6.68 3.56 33.38
C VAL A 666 -6.31 3.68 31.90
N VAL A 667 -5.01 3.62 31.63
CA VAL A 667 -4.45 3.77 30.29
C VAL A 667 -3.46 2.65 30.02
N LEU A 668 -3.48 2.16 28.79
CA LEU A 668 -2.62 1.11 28.25
C LEU A 668 -1.83 1.65 27.05
N ALA A 669 -0.56 1.26 26.94
CA ALA A 669 0.30 1.54 25.81
C ALA A 669 1.07 0.27 25.41
N GLY A 670 0.96 -0.17 24.16
CA GLY A 670 1.69 -1.31 23.60
C GLY A 670 2.95 -0.87 22.85
N ASP A 671 4.00 -1.69 22.82
CA ASP A 671 5.23 -1.39 22.06
C ASP A 671 5.51 -2.41 20.93
N GLU A 672 6.57 -2.14 20.16
CA GLU A 672 7.00 -2.96 19.02
C GLU A 672 7.50 -4.37 19.39
N LEU A 673 7.75 -4.66 20.68
CA LEU A 673 8.34 -5.92 21.13
C LEU A 673 7.39 -6.80 21.95
N GLY A 674 6.15 -6.35 22.19
CA GLY A 674 5.12 -7.14 22.85
C GLY A 674 4.84 -6.73 24.28
N ASN A 675 5.41 -5.62 24.75
CA ASN A 675 5.17 -5.14 26.10
C ASN A 675 3.89 -4.30 26.12
N VAL A 676 3.16 -4.36 27.25
CA VAL A 676 1.98 -3.52 27.47
C VAL A 676 2.12 -2.82 28.81
N TYR A 677 2.25 -1.50 28.74
CA TYR A 677 2.43 -0.63 29.88
C TYR A 677 1.08 -0.12 30.36
N ARG A 678 0.87 -0.20 31.67
CA ARG A 678 -0.37 0.19 32.32
C ARG A 678 -0.14 1.25 33.39
N THR A 679 -1.05 2.20 33.48
CA THR A 679 -1.20 3.09 34.63
C THR A 679 -2.64 3.09 35.14
N THR A 680 -2.81 3.42 36.41
CA THR A 680 -4.12 3.74 37.04
C THR A 680 -4.14 5.16 37.59
N ALA A 681 -3.25 6.02 37.09
CA ALA A 681 -3.12 7.42 37.47
C ALA A 681 -3.02 8.30 36.22
N GLY A 682 -3.61 7.88 35.10
CA GLY A 682 -3.49 8.52 33.78
C GLY A 682 -3.76 10.03 33.80
N THR A 683 -4.73 10.50 34.59
CA THR A 683 -5.09 11.93 34.66
C THR A 683 -4.11 12.76 35.49
N THR A 684 -3.35 12.12 36.38
CA THR A 684 -2.39 12.77 37.29
C THR A 684 -0.94 12.37 37.00
N ALA A 685 -0.71 11.54 35.98
CA ALA A 685 0.60 11.06 35.59
C ALA A 685 1.55 12.22 35.24
N THR A 686 2.81 12.07 35.61
CA THR A 686 3.89 13.06 35.43
C THR A 686 5.18 12.36 34.99
N ASN A 687 6.26 13.13 34.82
CA ASN A 687 7.60 12.59 34.58
C ASN A 687 8.18 11.72 35.72
N ALA A 688 7.49 11.62 36.86
CA ALA A 688 7.84 10.73 37.96
C ALA A 688 6.98 9.45 38.01
N THR A 689 5.97 9.33 37.16
CA THR A 689 5.04 8.20 37.16
C THR A 689 5.66 7.01 36.44
N ALA A 690 5.99 5.97 37.17
CA ALA A 690 6.39 4.69 36.58
C ALA A 690 5.15 3.91 36.16
N TRP A 691 5.07 3.55 34.88
CA TRP A 691 4.04 2.65 34.38
C TRP A 691 4.46 1.21 34.63
N THR A 692 3.49 0.34 34.87
CA THR A 692 3.74 -1.08 35.11
C THR A 692 3.72 -1.82 33.79
N ASP A 693 4.78 -2.56 33.46
CA ASP A 693 4.72 -3.52 32.37
C ASP A 693 3.93 -4.76 32.81
N THR A 694 2.92 -5.13 32.03
CA THR A 694 1.90 -6.13 32.38
C THR A 694 1.90 -7.34 31.45
N SER A 695 2.75 -7.37 30.42
CA SER A 695 2.76 -8.47 29.46
C SER A 695 4.12 -8.66 28.78
N ASN A 696 4.24 -9.73 28.01
CA ASN A 696 5.31 -9.96 27.05
C ASN A 696 4.73 -10.84 25.93
N MET A 697 3.97 -10.21 25.05
CA MET A 697 3.21 -10.86 23.98
C MET A 697 4.10 -11.40 22.85
N GLY A 698 5.36 -10.95 22.78
CA GLY A 698 6.38 -11.50 21.87
C GLY A 698 6.32 -10.99 20.42
N GLY A 699 6.01 -9.71 20.20
CA GLY A 699 5.93 -9.09 18.88
C GLY A 699 5.21 -7.74 18.90
N TYR A 700 5.12 -7.07 17.76
CA TYR A 700 4.54 -5.74 17.60
C TYR A 700 3.07 -5.69 18.07
N VAL A 701 2.79 -4.95 19.16
CA VAL A 701 1.42 -4.78 19.68
C VAL A 701 0.67 -3.75 18.82
N SER A 702 -0.02 -4.24 17.80
CA SER A 702 -0.62 -3.43 16.73
C SER A 702 -1.88 -2.66 17.15
N SER A 703 -2.68 -3.21 18.07
CA SER A 703 -3.87 -2.55 18.59
C SER A 703 -4.20 -3.02 19.99
N ILE A 704 -4.80 -2.14 20.79
CA ILE A 704 -5.39 -2.43 22.09
C ILE A 704 -6.77 -1.77 22.11
N ALA A 705 -7.80 -2.52 22.49
CA ALA A 705 -9.16 -1.99 22.64
C ALA A 705 -9.80 -2.47 23.93
N PHE A 706 -10.41 -1.55 24.68
CA PHE A 706 -11.31 -1.93 25.77
C PHE A 706 -12.66 -2.36 25.19
N ASP A 707 -13.28 -3.35 25.81
CA ASP A 707 -14.69 -3.66 25.55
C ASP A 707 -15.55 -2.47 26.01
N PRO A 708 -16.29 -1.78 25.11
CA PRO A 708 -17.08 -0.61 25.48
C PRO A 708 -18.26 -0.95 26.40
N ASN A 709 -18.57 -2.23 26.57
CA ASN A 709 -19.71 -2.72 27.35
C ASN A 709 -19.33 -3.13 28.78
N THR A 710 -18.03 -3.18 29.09
CA THR A 710 -17.54 -3.57 30.41
C THR A 710 -16.46 -2.63 30.92
N THR A 711 -16.27 -2.58 32.23
CA THR A 711 -15.27 -1.69 32.85
C THR A 711 -13.94 -2.38 33.11
N THR A 712 -13.69 -3.58 32.58
CA THR A 712 -12.45 -4.33 32.89
C THR A 712 -11.89 -5.15 31.73
N THR A 713 -12.68 -5.48 30.72
CA THR A 713 -12.18 -6.34 29.63
C THR A 713 -11.44 -5.49 28.59
N ALA A 714 -10.26 -5.96 28.18
CA ALA A 714 -9.50 -5.39 27.08
C ALA A 714 -8.95 -6.50 26.18
N TYR A 715 -8.77 -6.19 24.91
CA TYR A 715 -8.17 -7.05 23.90
C TYR A 715 -6.95 -6.38 23.31
N ALA A 716 -5.98 -7.18 22.87
CA ALA A 716 -4.80 -6.68 22.16
C ALA A 716 -4.45 -7.61 21.00
N THR A 717 -4.00 -7.03 19.90
CA THR A 717 -3.50 -7.76 18.73
C THR A 717 -1.99 -7.65 18.59
N VAL A 718 -1.39 -8.67 17.99
CA VAL A 718 0.04 -8.69 17.62
C VAL A 718 0.15 -8.99 16.13
N SER A 719 0.89 -8.16 15.39
CA SER A 719 1.04 -8.28 13.93
C SER A 719 2.27 -9.10 13.50
N THR A 720 3.15 -9.46 14.43
CA THR A 720 4.38 -10.21 14.13
C THR A 720 4.09 -11.69 13.91
N PHE A 721 4.64 -12.27 12.84
CA PHE A 721 4.54 -13.70 12.56
C PHE A 721 5.12 -14.58 13.67
N GLY A 722 4.55 -15.77 13.84
CA GLY A 722 4.98 -16.76 14.83
C GLY A 722 4.64 -16.38 16.28
N ALA A 723 4.02 -15.23 16.51
CA ALA A 723 3.54 -14.80 17.81
C ALA A 723 2.10 -15.29 18.05
N THR A 724 1.63 -15.20 19.30
CA THR A 724 0.19 -15.29 19.56
C THR A 724 -0.46 -13.97 19.14
N HIS A 725 -1.39 -14.00 18.20
CA HIS A 725 -1.93 -12.79 17.58
C HIS A 725 -3.03 -12.08 18.35
N LEU A 726 -3.71 -12.74 19.29
CA LEU A 726 -4.84 -12.15 19.99
C LEU A 726 -4.78 -12.47 21.49
N TRP A 727 -4.93 -11.43 22.29
CA TRP A 727 -4.83 -11.49 23.75
C TRP A 727 -6.05 -10.85 24.40
N ARG A 728 -6.39 -11.32 25.58
CA ARG A 728 -7.48 -10.79 26.40
C ARG A 728 -7.03 -10.55 27.83
N SER A 729 -7.42 -9.42 28.38
CA SER A 729 -7.39 -9.08 29.79
C SER A 729 -8.82 -8.97 30.33
N THR A 730 -9.03 -9.39 31.58
CA THR A 730 -10.32 -9.25 32.29
C THR A 730 -10.21 -8.39 33.55
N ASP A 731 -9.05 -7.77 33.79
CA ASP A 731 -8.69 -7.01 34.99
C ASP A 731 -8.10 -5.62 34.64
N SER A 732 -8.65 -5.02 33.58
CA SER A 732 -8.29 -3.71 33.05
C SER A 732 -6.84 -3.62 32.56
N GLY A 733 -6.33 -4.67 31.93
CA GLY A 733 -4.99 -4.76 31.38
C GLY A 733 -3.90 -5.07 32.40
N ALA A 734 -4.24 -5.52 33.61
CA ALA A 734 -3.23 -5.86 34.63
C ALA A 734 -2.58 -7.23 34.37
N THR A 735 -3.34 -8.17 33.81
CA THR A 735 -2.86 -9.46 33.31
C THR A 735 -3.48 -9.80 31.96
N TRP A 736 -2.75 -10.58 31.15
CA TRP A 736 -3.12 -10.94 29.78
C TRP A 736 -3.02 -12.45 29.57
N ALA A 737 -3.96 -12.99 28.79
CA ALA A 737 -3.95 -14.39 28.36
C ALA A 737 -4.22 -14.49 26.85
N ALA A 738 -3.62 -15.48 26.21
CA ALA A 738 -3.91 -15.81 24.80
C ALA A 738 -5.42 -16.04 24.61
N PHE A 739 -5.94 -15.54 23.49
CA PHE A 739 -7.36 -15.60 23.12
C PHE A 739 -7.49 -15.99 21.64
N GLY A 740 -8.65 -16.51 21.24
CA GLY A 740 -8.90 -16.90 19.84
C GLY A 740 -8.58 -18.35 19.46
N GLY A 741 -7.78 -19.08 20.24
CA GLY A 741 -7.53 -20.51 19.99
C GLY A 741 -6.66 -20.75 18.75
N SER A 742 -7.15 -21.55 17.79
CA SER A 742 -6.42 -21.96 16.58
C SER A 742 -6.64 -21.02 15.39
N LEU A 743 -6.57 -19.72 15.63
CA LEU A 743 -6.58 -18.73 14.56
C LEU A 743 -5.28 -18.81 13.72
N PRO A 744 -5.32 -18.38 12.44
CA PRO A 744 -4.16 -18.44 11.55
C PRO A 744 -2.98 -17.60 12.06
N ASP A 745 -1.76 -18.06 11.78
CA ASP A 745 -0.54 -17.28 11.97
C ASP A 745 -0.38 -16.28 10.82
N ILE A 746 -1.10 -15.16 10.93
CA ILE A 746 -1.05 -14.01 10.03
C ILE A 746 -1.09 -12.72 10.85
N PRO A 747 -0.54 -11.61 10.35
CA PRO A 747 -0.59 -10.32 11.04
C PRO A 747 -2.02 -9.88 11.36
N PHE A 748 -2.28 -9.61 12.64
CA PHE A 748 -3.51 -8.98 13.13
C PHE A 748 -3.20 -7.52 13.46
N HIS A 749 -3.96 -6.58 12.90
CA HIS A 749 -3.66 -5.14 12.96
C HIS A 749 -4.59 -4.38 13.90
N SER A 750 -5.87 -4.71 13.89
CA SER A 750 -6.88 -4.01 14.69
C SER A 750 -7.85 -4.98 15.34
N VAL A 751 -8.32 -4.63 16.54
CA VAL A 751 -9.39 -5.35 17.24
C VAL A 751 -10.45 -4.36 17.70
N LEU A 752 -11.72 -4.72 17.51
CA LEU A 752 -12.86 -3.91 17.87
C LEU A 752 -13.96 -4.78 18.49
N VAL A 753 -14.58 -4.30 19.55
CA VAL A 753 -15.70 -4.98 20.22
C VAL A 753 -16.99 -4.23 19.90
N GLN A 754 -18.03 -4.95 19.51
CA GLN A 754 -19.32 -4.35 19.16
C GLN A 754 -19.93 -3.61 20.36
N PRO A 755 -20.30 -2.32 20.22
CA PRO A 755 -21.11 -1.64 21.21
C PRO A 755 -22.45 -2.36 21.44
N GLY A 756 -22.82 -2.54 22.70
CA GLY A 756 -23.97 -3.31 23.16
C GLY A 756 -23.81 -4.84 23.15
N ASP A 757 -22.70 -5.41 22.65
CA ASP A 757 -22.48 -6.86 22.58
C ASP A 757 -21.01 -7.25 22.82
N SER A 758 -20.66 -7.54 24.08
CA SER A 758 -19.32 -8.03 24.48
C SER A 758 -18.90 -9.34 23.82
N THR A 759 -19.83 -10.10 23.24
CA THR A 759 -19.53 -11.39 22.63
C THR A 759 -19.12 -11.26 21.17
N ARG A 760 -19.41 -10.12 20.54
CA ARG A 760 -19.05 -9.86 19.15
C ARG A 760 -17.77 -9.05 19.04
N ILE A 761 -16.75 -9.67 18.46
CA ILE A 761 -15.42 -9.09 18.30
C ILE A 761 -15.01 -9.22 16.84
N TYR A 762 -14.55 -8.11 16.26
CA TYR A 762 -14.00 -8.04 14.92
C TYR A 762 -12.49 -7.88 15.01
N VAL A 763 -11.76 -8.54 14.11
CA VAL A 763 -10.31 -8.40 14.00
C VAL A 763 -9.94 -8.15 12.54
N GLY A 764 -9.22 -7.06 12.30
CA GLY A 764 -8.63 -6.72 11.01
C GLY A 764 -7.28 -7.41 10.86
N THR A 765 -7.05 -8.05 9.72
CA THR A 765 -5.85 -8.87 9.45
C THR A 765 -5.25 -8.50 8.10
N ASP A 766 -4.09 -9.06 7.80
CA ASP A 766 -3.47 -9.01 6.46
C ASP A 766 -4.34 -9.58 5.32
N ARG A 767 -5.47 -10.22 5.64
CA ARG A 767 -6.33 -10.95 4.68
C ARG A 767 -7.82 -10.65 4.78
N GLY A 768 -8.20 -9.63 5.54
CA GLY A 768 -9.58 -9.22 5.69
C GLY A 768 -10.03 -9.22 7.14
N VAL A 769 -11.35 -9.27 7.33
CA VAL A 769 -11.98 -9.23 8.66
C VAL A 769 -12.38 -10.63 9.09
N ILE A 770 -11.91 -11.04 10.27
CA ILE A 770 -12.43 -12.21 10.99
C ILE A 770 -13.30 -11.75 12.16
N VAL A 771 -14.34 -12.52 12.46
CA VAL A 771 -15.34 -12.18 13.48
C VAL A 771 -15.65 -13.38 14.34
N THR A 772 -15.78 -13.15 15.64
CA THR A 772 -16.44 -14.09 16.56
C THR A 772 -17.75 -13.47 17.03
N PRO A 773 -18.89 -14.18 16.93
CA PRO A 773 -20.18 -13.72 17.45
C PRO A 773 -20.49 -14.25 18.86
N ASP A 774 -19.59 -15.04 19.45
CA ASP A 774 -19.87 -15.84 20.66
C ASP A 774 -18.74 -15.81 21.71
N GLY A 775 -18.00 -14.70 21.75
CA GLY A 775 -16.96 -14.44 22.74
C GLY A 775 -15.70 -15.28 22.54
N GLY A 776 -15.41 -15.67 21.30
CA GLY A 776 -14.22 -16.41 20.89
C GLY A 776 -14.37 -17.92 20.91
N THR A 777 -15.60 -18.45 21.01
CA THR A 777 -15.85 -19.90 20.95
C THR A 777 -15.76 -20.39 19.51
N THR A 778 -16.29 -19.62 18.56
CA THR A 778 -16.20 -19.85 17.12
C THR A 778 -15.77 -18.59 16.39
N TRP A 779 -15.07 -18.79 15.27
CA TRP A 779 -14.54 -17.72 14.42
C TRP A 779 -14.96 -17.94 12.98
N PHE A 780 -15.20 -16.84 12.29
CA PHE A 780 -15.67 -16.82 10.93
C PHE A 780 -14.92 -15.76 10.12
N TYR A 781 -14.78 -15.99 8.82
CA TYR A 781 -14.39 -14.95 7.89
C TYR A 781 -15.61 -14.11 7.49
N ALA A 782 -15.42 -12.79 7.36
CA ALA A 782 -16.48 -11.88 6.96
C ALA A 782 -16.91 -12.15 5.51
N GLN A 783 -18.17 -12.55 5.31
CA GLN A 783 -18.70 -12.85 3.99
C GLN A 783 -18.63 -11.62 3.08
N GLY A 784 -18.21 -11.83 1.82
CA GLY A 784 -18.22 -10.84 0.74
C GLY A 784 -17.29 -9.65 0.93
N PHE A 785 -16.28 -9.77 1.80
CA PHE A 785 -15.19 -8.81 1.92
C PHE A 785 -13.96 -9.31 1.11
N PRO A 786 -13.28 -8.45 0.34
CA PRO A 786 -12.10 -8.86 -0.44
C PRO A 786 -10.92 -9.27 0.46
N ARG A 787 -10.01 -10.10 -0.07
CA ARG A 787 -8.78 -10.50 0.64
C ARG A 787 -7.73 -9.39 0.59
N VAL A 788 -7.95 -8.36 1.39
CA VAL A 788 -7.07 -7.18 1.50
C VAL A 788 -6.69 -6.94 2.96
N VAL A 789 -5.53 -6.34 3.18
CA VAL A 789 -5.08 -5.92 4.51
C VAL A 789 -6.07 -4.91 5.09
N VAL A 790 -6.51 -5.14 6.32
CA VAL A 790 -7.37 -4.24 7.10
C VAL A 790 -6.55 -3.68 8.25
N GLU A 791 -6.01 -2.48 8.05
CA GLU A 791 -5.14 -1.80 9.03
C GLU A 791 -5.95 -1.29 10.22
N TRP A 792 -7.14 -0.72 9.96
CA TRP A 792 -7.97 -0.13 11.02
C TRP A 792 -9.47 -0.38 10.80
N MET A 793 -10.21 -0.41 11.90
CA MET A 793 -11.67 -0.54 11.90
C MET A 793 -12.29 0.41 12.92
N ASP A 794 -13.50 0.86 12.61
CA ASP A 794 -14.28 1.76 13.46
C ASP A 794 -15.78 1.41 13.40
N ILE A 795 -16.54 1.73 14.43
CA ILE A 795 -18.01 1.57 14.46
C ILE A 795 -18.65 2.89 14.79
N GLU A 796 -19.56 3.34 13.93
CA GLU A 796 -20.32 4.57 14.13
C GLU A 796 -21.76 4.43 13.65
N THR A 797 -22.65 5.29 14.14
CA THR A 797 -24.08 5.27 13.86
C THR A 797 -24.47 6.33 12.83
N GLU A 798 -25.06 5.90 11.71
CA GLU A 798 -25.71 6.78 10.73
C GLU A 798 -27.23 6.56 10.81
N GLY A 799 -28.00 7.60 11.17
CA GLY A 799 -29.46 7.54 11.15
C GLY A 799 -30.07 6.47 12.08
N GLY A 800 -29.40 6.11 13.18
CA GLY A 800 -29.82 5.08 14.13
C GLY A 800 -29.47 3.65 13.72
N THR A 801 -28.72 3.47 12.63
CA THR A 801 -28.13 2.19 12.22
C THR A 801 -26.63 2.23 12.47
N GLU A 802 -26.11 1.22 13.15
CA GLU A 802 -24.67 1.06 13.37
C GLU A 802 -24.01 0.47 12.12
N TYR A 803 -22.83 1.00 11.77
CA TYR A 803 -22.02 0.52 10.67
C TYR A 803 -20.60 0.23 11.15
N LEU A 804 -20.04 -0.87 10.67
CA LEU A 804 -18.61 -1.17 10.78
C LEU A 804 -17.91 -0.61 9.56
N TYR A 805 -16.88 0.22 9.77
CA TYR A 805 -15.99 0.76 8.76
C TYR A 805 -14.68 -0.03 8.79
N ALA A 806 -14.14 -0.36 7.62
CA ALA A 806 -12.86 -1.04 7.46
C ALA A 806 -11.97 -0.20 6.53
N TYR A 807 -10.87 0.30 7.08
CA TYR A 807 -9.84 1.06 6.36
C TYR A 807 -8.79 0.07 5.89
N THR A 808 -8.67 -0.08 4.56
CA THR A 808 -7.84 -1.11 3.96
C THR A 808 -6.58 -0.52 3.35
N HIS A 809 -5.56 -1.36 3.23
CA HIS A 809 -4.33 -1.01 2.57
C HIS A 809 -4.35 -1.55 1.12
N GLY A 810 -4.96 -0.77 0.20
CA GLY A 810 -5.00 -1.11 -1.23
C GLY A 810 -6.38 -1.28 -1.84
N ARG A 811 -7.45 -1.20 -1.04
CA ARG A 811 -8.86 -1.24 -1.51
C ARG A 811 -9.72 -0.14 -0.88
N SER A 812 -9.07 0.96 -0.48
CA SER A 812 -9.75 2.12 0.10
C SER A 812 -10.60 1.76 1.34
N VAL A 813 -11.75 2.42 1.58
CA VAL A 813 -12.61 2.19 2.75
C VAL A 813 -13.88 1.45 2.38
N PHE A 814 -14.28 0.48 3.22
CA PHE A 814 -15.57 -0.20 3.13
C PHE A 814 -16.41 0.05 4.36
N ARG A 815 -17.72 -0.14 4.24
CA ARG A 815 -18.62 -0.30 5.38
C ARG A 815 -19.65 -1.40 5.21
N THR A 816 -20.13 -1.95 6.31
CA THR A 816 -21.30 -2.83 6.37
C THR A 816 -22.17 -2.44 7.56
N GLY A 817 -23.48 -2.61 7.44
CA GLY A 817 -24.36 -2.50 8.61
C GLY A 817 -23.99 -3.56 9.64
N THR A 818 -24.15 -3.25 10.93
CA THR A 818 -24.07 -4.23 12.01
C THR A 818 -25.44 -4.42 12.66
N PRO A 819 -25.76 -5.63 13.14
CA PRO A 819 -27.01 -5.90 13.82
C PRO A 819 -27.09 -5.03 15.08
N VAL A 820 -28.05 -4.12 15.09
CA VAL A 820 -28.37 -3.34 16.28
C VAL A 820 -28.80 -4.33 17.38
N PRO A 821 -28.29 -4.22 18.61
CA PRO A 821 -28.77 -5.00 19.74
C PRO A 821 -30.27 -4.75 19.90
N THR A 822 -31.09 -5.69 19.47
CA THR A 822 -32.52 -5.61 19.78
C THR A 822 -32.62 -5.89 21.28
N ALA A 823 -33.17 -4.95 22.03
CA ALA A 823 -33.62 -5.19 23.40
C ALA A 823 -34.81 -6.18 23.36
N VAL A 824 -34.54 -7.44 23.00
CA VAL A 824 -35.55 -8.48 23.05
C VAL A 824 -35.61 -8.92 24.50
N GLY A 825 -36.57 -8.36 25.23
CA GLY A 825 -37.02 -8.94 26.48
C GLY A 825 -37.44 -10.39 26.22
N LEU A 826 -36.55 -11.33 26.54
CA LEU A 826 -36.70 -12.74 26.96
C LEU A 826 -37.91 -13.60 26.53
N ASN A 827 -38.73 -13.23 25.55
CA ASN A 827 -40.01 -13.90 25.28
C ASN A 827 -40.25 -14.31 23.82
N GLN A 828 -39.35 -14.05 22.87
CA GLN A 828 -39.59 -14.41 21.45
C GLN A 828 -38.91 -15.70 20.96
N VAL A 829 -37.88 -16.22 21.64
CA VAL A 829 -37.21 -17.47 21.22
C VAL A 829 -38.12 -18.72 21.44
N GLN A 830 -39.20 -18.60 22.22
CA GLN A 830 -40.19 -19.68 22.36
C GLN A 830 -41.27 -19.72 21.27
N ALA A 831 -41.43 -18.67 20.46
CA ALA A 831 -42.47 -18.61 19.44
C ALA A 831 -42.06 -19.27 18.11
N GLU A 832 -40.78 -19.26 17.76
CA GLU A 832 -40.29 -19.82 16.49
C GLU A 832 -40.11 -21.35 16.54
N SER A 833 -39.78 -21.90 17.71
CA SER A 833 -39.73 -23.36 17.90
C SER A 833 -41.13 -24.02 17.92
N SER A 834 -42.18 -23.25 18.22
CA SER A 834 -43.57 -23.73 18.19
C SER A 834 -44.22 -23.57 16.81
N ALA A 835 -43.78 -22.59 15.99
CA ALA A 835 -44.19 -22.47 14.59
C ALA A 835 -43.60 -23.57 13.68
N LEU A 836 -42.33 -23.95 13.89
CA LEU A 836 -41.69 -25.06 13.16
C LEU A 836 -42.29 -26.43 13.50
N ASN A 837 -42.73 -26.64 14.74
CA ASN A 837 -43.45 -27.87 15.14
C ASN A 837 -44.90 -27.92 14.62
N LEU A 838 -45.53 -26.77 14.33
CA LEU A 838 -46.85 -26.74 13.69
C LEU A 838 -46.78 -27.07 12.20
N MET A 839 -45.72 -26.65 11.49
CA MET A 839 -45.54 -26.99 10.07
C MET A 839 -45.19 -28.46 9.89
N ALA A 840 -44.35 -29.06 10.75
CA ALA A 840 -44.00 -30.48 10.67
C ALA A 840 -45.22 -31.41 10.84
N ASN A 841 -46.21 -31.01 11.65
CA ASN A 841 -47.44 -31.80 11.83
C ASN A 841 -48.40 -31.73 10.62
N GLN A 842 -48.40 -30.65 9.83
CA GLN A 842 -49.28 -30.56 8.65
C GLN A 842 -48.85 -31.50 7.50
N TRP A 843 -47.56 -31.80 7.38
CA TRP A 843 -47.04 -32.77 6.40
C TRP A 843 -47.39 -34.22 6.75
N VAL A 844 -47.46 -34.56 8.04
CA VAL A 844 -47.85 -35.90 8.49
C VAL A 844 -49.34 -36.18 8.20
N TRP A 845 -50.22 -35.19 8.37
CA TRP A 845 -51.64 -35.34 8.03
C TRP A 845 -51.90 -35.39 6.51
N ALA A 846 -51.14 -34.66 5.70
CA ALA A 846 -51.22 -34.72 4.24
C ALA A 846 -50.76 -36.09 3.69
N ALA A 847 -49.71 -36.69 4.27
CA ALA A 847 -49.25 -38.02 3.91
C ALA A 847 -50.25 -39.13 4.30
N VAL A 848 -50.91 -38.99 5.47
CA VAL A 848 -51.94 -39.94 5.93
C VAL A 848 -53.22 -39.84 5.07
N LEU A 849 -53.64 -38.64 4.63
CA LEU A 849 -54.76 -38.48 3.68
C LEU A 849 -54.42 -39.02 2.28
N GLY A 850 -53.18 -38.84 1.81
CA GLY A 850 -52.72 -39.36 0.52
C GLY A 850 -52.73 -40.90 0.45
N LEU A 851 -52.32 -41.57 1.54
CA LEU A 851 -52.36 -43.04 1.64
C LEU A 851 -53.79 -43.60 1.78
N ALA A 852 -54.72 -42.86 2.41
CA ALA A 852 -56.14 -43.22 2.48
C ALA A 852 -56.86 -43.09 1.11
N LEU A 853 -56.47 -42.13 0.27
CA LEU A 853 -57.02 -41.95 -1.07
C LEU A 853 -56.51 -43.00 -2.07
N LEU A 854 -55.25 -43.45 -1.95
CA LEU A 854 -54.71 -44.55 -2.76
C LEU A 854 -55.34 -45.92 -2.44
N SER A 855 -55.77 -46.13 -1.20
CA SER A 855 -56.47 -47.36 -0.79
C SER A 855 -57.96 -47.38 -1.22
N LEU A 856 -58.58 -46.21 -1.40
CA LEU A 856 -59.93 -46.09 -2.01
C LEU A 856 -59.90 -46.24 -3.54
N ALA A 857 -58.85 -45.78 -4.21
CA ALA A 857 -58.68 -45.96 -5.66
C ALA A 857 -58.43 -47.43 -6.06
N THR A 858 -57.74 -48.19 -5.21
CA THR A 858 -57.52 -49.63 -5.42
C THR A 858 -58.77 -50.48 -5.17
N LEU A 859 -59.73 -50.01 -4.35
CA LEU A 859 -61.05 -50.67 -4.20
C LEU A 859 -62.02 -50.38 -5.36
N TRP A 860 -61.85 -49.28 -6.10
CA TRP A 860 -62.72 -48.93 -7.23
C TRP A 860 -62.34 -49.66 -8.53
N LEU A 861 -61.09 -50.10 -8.66
CA LEU A 861 -60.58 -50.88 -9.80
C LEU A 861 -60.97 -52.36 -9.79
N TRP A 862 -61.70 -52.84 -8.77
CA TRP A 862 -62.14 -54.24 -8.65
C TRP A 862 -63.62 -54.50 -8.98
N ARG A 863 -64.32 -53.52 -9.58
CA ARG A 863 -65.70 -53.71 -10.06
C ARG A 863 -65.94 -53.09 -11.44
N ARG A 864 -65.56 -53.82 -12.50
CA ARG A 864 -66.35 -53.82 -13.75
C ARG A 864 -66.46 -55.25 -14.31
N PRO A 865 -67.68 -55.75 -14.58
CA PRO A 865 -67.89 -57.03 -15.22
C PRO A 865 -67.71 -56.92 -16.75
N THR A 866 -67.27 -58.04 -17.30
CA THR A 866 -67.20 -58.45 -18.71
C THR A 866 -68.48 -58.13 -19.50
N HIS A 867 -68.35 -57.75 -20.79
CA HIS A 867 -69.05 -58.39 -21.92
C HIS A 867 -68.57 -57.86 -23.29
N THR A 868 -67.97 -58.78 -24.07
CA THR A 868 -68.08 -59.04 -25.54
C THR A 868 -68.72 -57.99 -26.45
N LEU A 869 -68.02 -57.52 -27.49
CA LEU A 869 -67.81 -58.11 -28.83
C LEU A 869 -66.68 -57.35 -29.54
#